data_AF-A0A4Q5XZ94-F1
#
_entry.id   AF-A0A4Q5XZ94-F1
#
_cell.length_a   1.000
_cell.length_b   1.000
_cell.length_c   1.000
_cell.angle_alpha   90.00
_cell.angle_beta   90.00
_cell.angle_gamma   90.00
#
_symmetry.space_group_name_H-M   'P 1'
#
loop_
_entity.id
_entity.type
_entity.pdbx_description
1 polymer ?
#
loop_
_entity_poly.entity_id
_entity_poly.type
_entity_poly.pdbx_seq_one_letter_code
_entity_poly.pdbx_strand_id
1 'polypeptide(L)'
;MTAAILCFVFAVWPLVAFLGGSAISPLTGVAALATAHKSIPRLRFQYYMVAFAAFIAFAAASAFWSPRPLALFEWSSLSVRSEVLRWGLLMAAGGSLLAAVQGLSERGIKLVLRFATVALIVHFLMVALMAVFAAPLIEFFYPGRPTDDGVQNITRNAMFMAATAPFLILAVTEGRGRIFTAVIVIAVVIAVSGVSMLRELDAGYLTLAAALGCYLVLRTFPRDGFRIVGGALAAFVLATPLIFHQIAAGIDASAATNSLQYRQAIWQRVLDLIWQKPWLGSGLGALRMERDVIPSGVFEGQLLIPNHPHNMLLQLWAETGLIGAALVAAVLILVAWRLPRPDALGPAMPRIAAIIGGFCASLISFDLWNEAWWAVFCLLGVLSAVYFRRCAFATSQLTAELASVGPLSEADDRRTPAAAARAPMRPDPVLQSAAGAAASLRPGTANNFNLLRLCFALMVVAYHLVAIPGWGEAILPQMALLAEVGVQGFFVLSGYLVYASFERSSSLAQYAEKRFRRLYPAYAFVILVCAAAALIASPAAREDLLGVARYTGWNLIFANFMEPNLPGVFANNPMTEVNGALWTLKIEVMFYLVLPLLLWLLRLCGRYDWIGCLLLYVGAEVWRAWFNHIGQFEIARQLPGQMSFFLTGMMLQAANLSGARLNIAGAAGAVLIAGSLVWPQVEFARAIGLGALSVWFATGIVRLPDAARFGDLSYGIYIVHAPIIQTCIALGLFAASAWMGVGIALAASMLGALFLWHLIEKPALRQDSAYRTRHA
;
A
#
# COMPACT_ATOMS: atom_id res chain seq x y z
N MET A 1 2.86 17.45 -17.86
CA MET A 1 1.53 17.70 -17.28
C MET A 1 0.62 16.48 -17.34
N THR A 2 0.17 15.99 -18.52
CA THR A 2 -0.70 14.78 -18.61
C THR A 2 -0.14 13.57 -17.86
N ALA A 3 1.16 13.27 -18.03
CA ALA A 3 1.82 12.20 -17.27
C ALA A 3 1.74 12.42 -15.75
N ALA A 4 1.95 13.64 -15.26
CA ALA A 4 1.88 13.97 -13.84
C ALA A 4 0.47 13.83 -13.28
N ILE A 5 -0.56 14.25 -14.02
CA ILE A 5 -1.96 14.09 -13.65
C ILE A 5 -2.33 12.60 -13.56
N LEU A 6 -1.97 11.80 -14.55
CA LEU A 6 -2.22 10.36 -14.52
C LEU A 6 -1.43 9.66 -13.40
N CYS A 7 -0.17 10.07 -13.15
CA CYS A 7 0.60 9.59 -12.00
C CYS A 7 -0.09 9.92 -10.67
N PHE A 8 -0.65 11.12 -10.52
CA PHE A 8 -1.41 11.50 -9.33
C PHE A 8 -2.67 10.63 -9.17
N VAL A 9 -3.46 10.46 -10.24
CA VAL A 9 -4.67 9.62 -10.23
C VAL A 9 -4.35 8.20 -9.75
N PHE A 10 -3.30 7.59 -10.29
CA PHE A 10 -2.88 6.26 -9.84
C PHE A 10 -2.25 6.29 -8.45
N ALA A 11 -1.48 7.31 -8.06
CA ALA A 11 -0.89 7.40 -6.73
C ALA A 11 -1.93 7.42 -5.61
N VAL A 12 -3.05 8.11 -5.81
CA VAL A 12 -4.14 8.19 -4.82
C VAL A 12 -5.14 7.03 -4.92
N TRP A 13 -5.06 6.21 -5.98
CA TRP A 13 -5.96 5.08 -6.22
C TRP A 13 -6.15 4.16 -5.00
N PRO A 14 -5.08 3.68 -4.31
CA PRO A 14 -5.24 2.70 -3.24
C PRO A 14 -6.01 3.29 -2.06
N LEU A 15 -5.75 4.55 -1.73
CA LEU A 15 -6.44 5.28 -0.66
C LEU A 15 -7.92 5.46 -1.01
N VAL A 16 -8.21 5.92 -2.23
CA VAL A 16 -9.59 6.16 -2.68
C VAL A 16 -10.38 4.85 -2.77
N ALA A 17 -9.76 3.77 -3.25
CA ALA A 17 -10.36 2.45 -3.26
C ALA A 17 -10.72 1.98 -1.84
N PHE A 18 -9.93 2.35 -0.83
CA PHE A 18 -10.14 1.97 0.57
C PHE A 18 -11.23 2.79 1.26
N LEU A 19 -11.32 4.08 0.95
CA LEU A 19 -12.33 5.01 1.49
C LEU A 19 -13.69 4.92 0.78
N GLY A 20 -14.00 3.79 0.14
CA GLY A 20 -15.32 3.50 -0.44
C GLY A 20 -15.46 3.67 -1.96
N GLY A 21 -14.40 4.06 -2.67
CA GLY A 21 -14.34 4.03 -4.14
C GLY A 21 -15.18 5.07 -4.87
N SER A 22 -16.16 5.69 -4.21
CA SER A 22 -17.02 6.71 -4.81
C SER A 22 -16.23 7.91 -5.35
N ALA A 23 -15.09 8.22 -4.73
CA ALA A 23 -14.21 9.29 -5.18
C ALA A 23 -13.40 8.98 -6.47
N ILE A 24 -13.44 7.74 -7.00
CA ILE A 24 -12.79 7.41 -8.28
C ILE A 24 -13.49 8.15 -9.45
N SER A 25 -14.81 8.30 -9.41
CA SER A 25 -15.58 9.05 -10.43
C SER A 25 -15.17 10.52 -10.51
N PRO A 26 -15.26 11.33 -9.43
CA PRO A 26 -14.84 12.74 -9.47
C PRO A 26 -13.34 12.90 -9.71
N LEU A 27 -12.48 11.99 -9.22
CA LEU A 27 -11.05 11.99 -9.54
C LEU A 27 -10.81 11.85 -11.06
N THR A 28 -11.56 10.97 -11.72
CA THR A 28 -11.52 10.80 -13.18
C THR A 28 -11.98 12.06 -13.89
N GLY A 29 -13.07 12.69 -13.42
CA GLY A 29 -13.58 13.95 -13.95
C GLY A 29 -12.58 15.10 -13.83
N VAL A 30 -11.99 15.32 -12.65
CA VAL A 30 -10.97 16.36 -12.41
C VAL A 30 -9.74 16.13 -13.28
N ALA A 31 -9.28 14.88 -13.41
CA ALA A 31 -8.17 14.55 -14.28
C ALA A 31 -8.48 14.84 -15.77
N ALA A 32 -9.70 14.54 -16.21
CA ALA A 32 -10.14 14.84 -17.57
C ALA A 32 -10.20 16.35 -17.83
N LEU A 33 -10.71 17.14 -16.89
CA LEU A 33 -10.73 18.61 -16.97
C LEU A 33 -9.31 19.18 -17.02
N ALA A 34 -8.42 18.73 -16.14
CA ALA A 34 -7.03 19.17 -16.10
C ALA A 34 -6.25 18.84 -17.40
N THR A 35 -6.71 17.85 -18.17
CA THR A 35 -6.12 17.47 -19.45
C THR A 35 -6.90 17.99 -20.67
N ALA A 36 -8.09 18.56 -20.48
CA ALA A 36 -9.07 18.92 -21.52
C ALA A 36 -8.50 19.76 -22.67
N HIS A 37 -7.79 20.85 -22.35
CA HIS A 37 -7.13 21.74 -23.30
C HIS A 37 -6.20 21.02 -24.30
N LYS A 38 -5.72 19.81 -23.96
CA LYS A 38 -4.86 18.97 -24.80
C LYS A 38 -5.57 17.73 -25.32
N SER A 39 -6.53 17.17 -24.59
CA SER A 39 -7.22 15.94 -24.99
C SER A 39 -8.35 16.19 -25.97
N ILE A 40 -9.16 17.24 -25.78
CA ILE A 40 -10.33 17.53 -26.61
C ILE A 40 -9.96 17.69 -28.09
N PRO A 41 -8.90 18.45 -28.46
CA PRO A 41 -8.49 18.55 -29.87
C PRO A 41 -8.03 17.23 -30.51
N ARG A 42 -7.76 16.19 -29.70
CA ARG A 42 -7.33 14.86 -30.17
C ARG A 42 -8.49 13.87 -30.25
N LEU A 43 -9.69 14.23 -29.80
CA LEU A 43 -10.87 13.40 -29.95
C LEU A 43 -11.20 13.25 -31.44
N ARG A 44 -11.40 12.01 -31.87
CA ARG A 44 -11.82 11.70 -33.23
C ARG A 44 -13.23 11.14 -33.17
N PHE A 45 -14.12 11.71 -33.97
CA PHE A 45 -15.48 11.21 -34.11
C PHE A 45 -15.47 9.75 -34.60
N GLN A 46 -16.36 8.92 -34.05
CA GLN A 46 -16.53 7.51 -34.41
C GLN A 46 -18.01 7.14 -34.37
N TYR A 47 -18.45 6.21 -35.21
CA TYR A 47 -19.87 5.83 -35.31
C TYR A 47 -20.48 5.28 -34.02
N TYR A 48 -19.70 4.56 -33.19
CA TYR A 48 -20.19 4.11 -31.88
C TYR A 48 -20.56 5.28 -30.95
N MET A 49 -19.96 6.47 -31.15
CA MET A 49 -20.29 7.67 -30.37
C MET A 49 -21.68 8.19 -30.68
N VAL A 50 -22.17 7.98 -31.92
CA VAL A 50 -23.54 8.36 -32.31
C VAL A 50 -24.56 7.45 -31.63
N ALA A 51 -24.36 6.13 -31.71
CA ALA A 51 -25.20 5.16 -31.01
C ALA A 51 -25.21 5.39 -29.50
N PHE A 52 -24.03 5.72 -28.94
CA PHE A 52 -23.89 6.07 -27.53
C PHE A 52 -24.62 7.36 -27.17
N ALA A 53 -24.46 8.42 -27.96
CA ALA A 53 -25.17 9.69 -27.75
C ALA A 53 -26.69 9.51 -27.88
N ALA A 54 -27.16 8.68 -28.82
CA ALA A 54 -28.56 8.32 -28.96
C ALA A 54 -29.08 7.58 -27.73
N PHE A 55 -28.30 6.64 -27.16
CA PHE A 55 -28.66 5.98 -25.90
C PHE A 55 -28.76 6.98 -24.74
N ILE A 56 -27.77 7.87 -24.57
CA ILE A 56 -27.81 8.91 -23.53
C ILE A 56 -29.02 9.82 -23.69
N ALA A 57 -29.29 10.28 -24.91
CA ALA A 57 -30.44 11.13 -25.20
C ALA A 57 -31.76 10.42 -24.89
N PHE A 58 -31.88 9.14 -25.27
CA PHE A 58 -33.06 8.34 -25.00
C PHE A 58 -33.25 8.05 -23.51
N ALA A 59 -32.18 7.69 -22.78
CA ALA A 59 -32.22 7.47 -21.34
C ALA A 59 -32.52 8.77 -20.56
N ALA A 60 -32.04 9.92 -21.05
CA ALA A 60 -32.43 11.21 -20.48
C ALA A 60 -33.90 11.54 -20.78
N ALA A 61 -34.38 11.25 -21.99
CA ALA A 61 -35.78 11.42 -22.35
C ALA A 61 -36.70 10.53 -21.50
N SER A 62 -36.25 9.33 -21.10
CA SER A 62 -37.05 8.43 -20.28
C SER A 62 -37.35 8.94 -18.88
N ALA A 63 -36.65 9.97 -18.42
CA ALA A 63 -37.00 10.69 -17.20
C ALA A 63 -38.35 11.44 -17.31
N PHE A 64 -38.82 11.79 -18.51
CA PHE A 64 -40.10 12.49 -18.70
C PHE A 64 -41.33 11.61 -18.47
N TRP A 65 -41.22 10.29 -18.64
CA TRP A 65 -42.28 9.33 -18.33
C TRP A 65 -41.94 8.43 -17.12
N SER A 66 -40.89 8.79 -16.38
CA SER A 66 -40.52 8.12 -15.14
C SER A 66 -41.51 8.49 -14.02
N PRO A 67 -41.87 7.55 -13.14
CA PRO A 67 -42.60 7.87 -11.91
C PRO A 67 -41.75 8.67 -10.92
N ARG A 68 -40.44 8.75 -11.11
CA ARG A 68 -39.54 9.54 -10.27
C ARG A 68 -39.51 11.00 -10.74
N PRO A 69 -39.67 11.98 -9.83
CA PRO A 69 -39.59 13.40 -10.19
C PRO A 69 -38.25 13.76 -10.85
N LEU A 70 -38.33 14.54 -11.94
CA LEU A 70 -37.16 15.03 -12.66
C LEU A 70 -36.36 16.00 -11.76
N ALA A 71 -35.11 15.63 -11.45
CA ALA A 71 -34.19 16.48 -10.71
C ALA A 71 -32.78 16.34 -11.31
N LEU A 72 -32.24 17.44 -11.82
CA LEU A 72 -30.88 17.47 -12.37
C LEU A 72 -29.83 17.75 -11.29
N PHE A 73 -30.10 18.71 -10.42
CA PHE A 73 -29.18 19.19 -9.38
C PHE A 73 -29.88 19.26 -8.03
N GLU A 74 -29.14 18.99 -6.98
CA GLU A 74 -29.53 19.25 -5.60
C GLU A 74 -28.60 20.31 -5.02
N TRP A 75 -29.12 21.54 -4.94
CA TRP A 75 -28.35 22.73 -4.58
C TRP A 75 -27.85 22.70 -3.12
N SER A 76 -28.59 22.04 -2.22
CA SER A 76 -28.22 21.91 -0.81
C SER A 76 -26.94 21.11 -0.59
N SER A 77 -26.69 20.12 -1.44
CA SER A 77 -25.52 19.23 -1.38
C SER A 77 -24.52 19.45 -2.51
N LEU A 78 -24.77 20.43 -3.40
CA LEU A 78 -24.00 20.66 -4.63
C LEU A 78 -23.80 19.38 -5.45
N SER A 79 -24.80 18.49 -5.47
CA SER A 79 -24.71 17.19 -6.12
C SER A 79 -25.55 17.11 -7.39
N VAL A 80 -25.09 16.28 -8.35
CA VAL A 80 -25.82 15.99 -9.58
C VAL A 80 -26.76 14.81 -9.32
N ARG A 81 -28.07 15.07 -9.31
CA ARG A 81 -29.09 14.02 -9.07
C ARG A 81 -29.33 13.12 -10.27
N SER A 82 -29.19 13.64 -11.49
CA SER A 82 -29.40 12.86 -12.70
C SER A 82 -28.31 11.80 -12.88
N GLU A 83 -28.71 10.52 -12.87
CA GLU A 83 -27.83 9.38 -13.10
C GLU A 83 -27.24 9.38 -14.50
N VAL A 84 -28.07 9.64 -15.51
CA VAL A 84 -27.65 9.68 -16.92
C VAL A 84 -26.65 10.80 -17.15
N LEU A 85 -26.84 11.96 -16.52
CA LEU A 85 -25.88 13.07 -16.62
C LEU A 85 -24.54 12.70 -15.98
N ARG A 86 -24.53 12.18 -14.76
CA ARG A 86 -23.29 11.74 -14.08
C ARG A 86 -22.56 10.69 -14.90
N TRP A 87 -23.29 9.67 -15.36
CA TRP A 87 -22.73 8.57 -16.13
C TRP A 87 -22.20 9.04 -17.50
N GLY A 88 -22.96 9.89 -18.21
CA GLY A 88 -22.53 10.48 -19.48
C GLY A 88 -21.28 11.35 -19.35
N LEU A 89 -21.21 12.19 -18.31
CA LEU A 89 -20.02 13.00 -18.00
C LEU A 89 -18.81 12.12 -17.68
N LEU A 90 -18.99 11.05 -16.91
CA LEU A 90 -17.92 10.11 -16.60
C LEU A 90 -17.40 9.40 -17.86
N MET A 91 -18.28 8.93 -18.74
CA MET A 91 -17.88 8.29 -20.00
C MET A 91 -17.13 9.28 -20.91
N ALA A 92 -17.59 10.54 -20.98
CA ALA A 92 -16.90 11.61 -21.68
C ALA A 92 -15.52 11.90 -21.07
N ALA A 93 -15.42 11.92 -19.74
CA ALA A 93 -14.15 12.07 -19.02
C ALA A 93 -13.18 10.93 -19.34
N GLY A 94 -13.64 9.67 -19.34
CA GLY A 94 -12.86 8.51 -19.76
C GLY A 94 -12.35 8.62 -21.20
N GLY A 95 -13.23 9.00 -22.13
CA GLY A 95 -12.88 9.26 -23.54
C GLY A 95 -11.84 10.38 -23.71
N SER A 96 -11.99 11.48 -22.96
CA SER A 96 -11.02 12.57 -22.91
C SER A 96 -9.66 12.10 -22.40
N LEU A 97 -9.61 11.33 -21.32
CA LEU A 97 -8.35 10.79 -20.80
C LEU A 97 -7.67 9.82 -21.78
N LEU A 98 -8.45 8.98 -22.47
CA LEU A 98 -7.95 8.13 -23.55
C LEU A 98 -7.31 8.95 -24.69
N ALA A 99 -7.91 10.07 -25.07
CA ALA A 99 -7.32 11.00 -26.04
C ALA A 99 -6.06 11.69 -25.48
N ALA A 100 -6.03 12.00 -24.18
CA ALA A 100 -4.87 12.59 -23.51
C ALA A 100 -3.62 11.69 -23.59
N VAL A 101 -3.81 10.36 -23.50
CA VAL A 101 -2.72 9.36 -23.62
C VAL A 101 -1.94 9.50 -24.93
N GLN A 102 -2.60 9.94 -26.02
CA GLN A 102 -1.94 10.12 -27.31
C GLN A 102 -0.82 11.18 -27.28
N GLY A 103 -0.88 12.11 -26.34
CA GLY A 103 0.14 13.15 -26.15
C GLY A 103 1.27 12.78 -25.19
N LEU A 104 1.31 11.55 -24.66
CA LEU A 104 2.36 11.13 -23.74
C LEU A 104 3.68 10.86 -24.49
N SER A 105 4.76 11.42 -23.94
CA SER A 105 6.14 11.07 -24.31
C SER A 105 6.53 9.70 -23.78
N GLU A 106 7.58 9.10 -24.33
CA GLU A 106 8.10 7.81 -23.87
C GLU A 106 8.43 7.82 -22.37
N ARG A 107 9.06 8.88 -21.88
CA ARG A 107 9.33 9.09 -20.44
C ARG A 107 8.03 9.16 -19.63
N GLY A 108 7.03 9.88 -20.14
CA GLY A 108 5.71 9.98 -19.51
C GLY A 108 4.99 8.64 -19.41
N ILE A 109 5.05 7.82 -20.47
CA ILE A 109 4.49 6.47 -20.49
C ILE A 109 5.15 5.60 -19.41
N LYS A 110 6.49 5.56 -19.38
CA LYS A 110 7.23 4.79 -18.37
C LYS A 110 6.88 5.23 -16.95
N LEU A 111 6.71 6.54 -16.72
CA LEU A 111 6.35 7.09 -15.41
C LEU A 111 4.94 6.67 -14.99
N VAL A 112 3.94 6.85 -15.86
CA VAL A 112 2.53 6.48 -15.58
C VAL A 112 2.41 4.98 -15.27
N LEU A 113 3.04 4.13 -16.09
CA LEU A 113 3.03 2.69 -15.86
C LEU A 113 3.67 2.30 -14.53
N ARG A 114 4.80 2.94 -14.15
CA ARG A 114 5.44 2.68 -12.85
C ARG A 114 4.54 3.07 -11.68
N PHE A 115 3.95 4.26 -11.73
CA PHE A 115 3.02 4.72 -10.69
C PHE A 115 1.80 3.82 -10.58
N ALA A 116 1.22 3.42 -11.71
CA ALA A 116 0.11 2.46 -11.73
C ALA A 116 0.53 1.11 -11.12
N THR A 117 1.69 0.57 -11.47
CA THR A 117 2.17 -0.69 -10.88
C THR A 117 2.37 -0.56 -9.37
N VAL A 118 2.99 0.51 -8.89
CA VAL A 118 3.17 0.75 -7.44
C VAL A 118 1.83 0.85 -6.74
N ALA A 119 0.89 1.62 -7.30
CA ALA A 119 -0.45 1.75 -6.76
C ALA A 119 -1.17 0.41 -6.67
N LEU A 120 -1.13 -0.40 -7.72
CA LEU A 120 -1.75 -1.73 -7.72
C LEU A 120 -1.08 -2.68 -6.73
N ILE A 121 0.24 -2.59 -6.52
CA ILE A 121 0.94 -3.35 -5.47
C ILE A 121 0.45 -2.90 -4.08
N VAL A 122 0.36 -1.59 -3.83
CA VAL A 122 -0.12 -1.06 -2.55
C VAL A 122 -1.56 -1.49 -2.31
N HIS A 123 -2.43 -1.36 -3.30
CA HIS A 123 -3.83 -1.81 -3.23
C HIS A 123 -3.91 -3.31 -2.93
N PHE A 124 -3.12 -4.14 -3.62
CA PHE A 124 -3.02 -5.58 -3.35
C PHE A 124 -2.59 -5.89 -1.91
N LEU A 125 -1.54 -5.23 -1.42
CA LEU A 125 -1.06 -5.43 -0.05
C LEU A 125 -2.10 -5.01 0.97
N MET A 126 -2.82 -3.90 0.74
CA MET A 126 -3.92 -3.47 1.60
C MET A 126 -5.05 -4.52 1.64
N VAL A 127 -5.46 -5.06 0.49
CA VAL A 127 -6.47 -6.13 0.42
C VAL A 127 -6.00 -7.41 1.10
N ALA A 128 -4.74 -7.80 0.90
CA ALA A 128 -4.16 -8.97 1.57
C ALA A 128 -4.11 -8.79 3.09
N LEU A 129 -3.76 -7.59 3.58
CA LEU A 129 -3.79 -7.26 5.00
C LEU A 129 -5.21 -7.34 5.57
N MET A 130 -6.24 -6.96 4.80
CA MET A 130 -7.63 -7.08 5.24
C MET A 130 -8.07 -8.52 5.45
N ALA A 131 -7.53 -9.48 4.69
CA ALA A 131 -7.81 -10.89 4.93
C ALA A 131 -7.43 -11.34 6.35
N VAL A 132 -6.46 -10.66 6.95
CA VAL A 132 -5.89 -11.00 8.27
C VAL A 132 -6.36 -10.05 9.37
N PHE A 133 -6.52 -8.76 9.06
CA PHE A 133 -6.76 -7.67 10.02
C PHE A 133 -8.06 -6.91 9.75
N ALA A 134 -9.11 -7.58 9.26
CA ALA A 134 -10.36 -6.94 8.88
C ALA A 134 -10.96 -6.05 9.99
N ALA A 135 -11.09 -6.58 11.21
CA ALA A 135 -11.72 -5.84 12.32
C ALA A 135 -10.94 -4.58 12.73
N PRO A 136 -9.61 -4.64 13.00
CA PRO A 136 -8.82 -3.43 13.27
C PRO A 136 -8.83 -2.40 12.13
N LEU A 137 -8.85 -2.85 10.87
CA LEU A 137 -8.90 -1.95 9.73
C LEU A 137 -10.28 -1.29 9.57
N ILE A 138 -11.37 -2.00 9.85
CA ILE A 138 -12.72 -1.41 9.90
C ILE A 138 -12.78 -0.34 10.97
N GLU A 139 -12.31 -0.65 12.18
CA GLU A 139 -12.28 0.32 13.28
C GLU A 139 -11.41 1.54 12.95
N PHE A 140 -10.27 1.34 12.29
CA PHE A 140 -9.38 2.42 11.90
C PHE A 140 -9.98 3.36 10.84
N PHE A 141 -10.51 2.81 9.75
CA PHE A 141 -11.02 3.62 8.63
C PHE A 141 -12.47 4.09 8.83
N TYR A 142 -13.25 3.41 9.68
CA TYR A 142 -14.67 3.66 9.91
C TYR A 142 -15.01 3.63 11.41
N PRO A 143 -14.37 4.48 12.24
CA PRO A 143 -14.59 4.49 13.68
C PRO A 143 -16.06 4.78 14.01
N GLY A 144 -16.67 3.96 14.87
CA GLY A 144 -18.06 4.10 15.29
C GLY A 144 -19.12 3.77 14.22
N ARG A 145 -18.73 3.30 13.03
CA ARG A 145 -19.65 2.80 11.97
C ARG A 145 -19.26 1.38 11.48
N PRO A 146 -19.15 0.40 12.39
CA PRO A 146 -18.54 -0.90 12.08
C PRO A 146 -19.41 -1.83 11.22
N THR A 147 -20.72 -1.62 11.12
CA THR A 147 -21.64 -2.63 10.54
C THR A 147 -22.08 -2.36 9.11
N ASP A 148 -22.27 -1.10 8.69
CA ASP A 148 -22.89 -0.80 7.38
C ASP A 148 -21.89 -0.27 6.35
N ASP A 149 -21.30 0.91 6.57
CA ASP A 149 -20.45 1.57 5.57
C ASP A 149 -19.08 0.90 5.42
N GLY A 150 -18.43 0.55 6.54
CA GLY A 150 -17.07 0.00 6.53
C GLY A 150 -16.99 -1.38 5.88
N VAL A 151 -17.94 -2.25 6.20
CA VAL A 151 -18.08 -3.60 5.63
C VAL A 151 -18.33 -3.53 4.13
N GLN A 152 -19.21 -2.62 3.68
CA GLN A 152 -19.50 -2.44 2.25
C GLN A 152 -18.30 -1.88 1.47
N ASN A 153 -17.60 -0.89 2.02
CA ASN A 153 -16.45 -0.27 1.36
C ASN A 153 -15.27 -1.25 1.23
N ILE A 154 -15.07 -2.11 2.23
CA ILE A 154 -14.12 -3.21 2.18
C ILE A 154 -14.46 -4.21 1.08
N THR A 155 -15.73 -4.61 1.00
CA THR A 155 -16.21 -5.51 -0.04
C THR A 155 -15.97 -4.91 -1.43
N ARG A 156 -16.30 -3.63 -1.64
CA ARG A 156 -16.01 -2.91 -2.89
C ARG A 156 -14.52 -2.87 -3.22
N ASN A 157 -13.67 -2.67 -2.22
CA ASN A 157 -12.23 -2.65 -2.39
C ASN A 157 -11.68 -3.99 -2.91
N ALA A 158 -12.13 -5.11 -2.33
CA ALA A 158 -11.78 -6.45 -2.79
C ALA A 158 -12.21 -6.69 -4.24
N MET A 159 -13.41 -6.20 -4.62
CA MET A 159 -13.90 -6.30 -6.00
C MET A 159 -13.08 -5.46 -6.98
N PHE A 160 -12.68 -4.24 -6.61
CA PHE A 160 -11.76 -3.45 -7.43
C PHE A 160 -10.40 -4.14 -7.60
N MET A 161 -9.91 -4.81 -6.56
CA MET A 161 -8.68 -5.61 -6.67
C MET A 161 -8.88 -6.82 -7.59
N ALA A 162 -10.02 -7.51 -7.54
CA ALA A 162 -10.31 -8.59 -8.50
C ALA A 162 -10.28 -8.09 -9.96
N ALA A 163 -10.85 -6.90 -10.22
CA ALA A 163 -10.82 -6.28 -11.55
C ALA A 163 -9.41 -5.82 -11.98
N THR A 164 -8.58 -5.35 -11.05
CA THR A 164 -7.22 -4.85 -11.35
C THR A 164 -6.14 -5.93 -11.27
N ALA A 165 -6.41 -7.11 -10.69
CA ALA A 165 -5.45 -8.19 -10.49
C ALA A 165 -4.74 -8.63 -11.78
N PRO A 166 -5.43 -8.81 -12.92
CA PRO A 166 -4.75 -9.13 -14.18
C PRO A 166 -3.75 -8.05 -14.61
N PHE A 167 -4.03 -6.77 -14.35
CA PHE A 167 -3.12 -5.67 -14.64
C PHE A 167 -1.87 -5.73 -13.77
N LEU A 168 -2.04 -5.99 -12.47
CA LEU A 168 -0.92 -6.15 -11.53
C LEU A 168 -0.03 -7.34 -11.92
N ILE A 169 -0.64 -8.50 -12.16
CA ILE A 169 0.06 -9.72 -12.56
C ILE A 169 0.91 -9.43 -13.80
N LEU A 170 0.30 -8.90 -14.86
CA LEU A 170 1.01 -8.62 -16.11
C LEU A 170 2.08 -7.54 -15.95
N ALA A 171 1.90 -6.58 -15.04
CA ALA A 171 2.90 -5.54 -14.79
C ALA A 171 4.13 -6.06 -14.04
N VAL A 172 3.96 -6.97 -13.09
CA VAL A 172 5.06 -7.51 -12.27
C VAL A 172 5.81 -8.64 -12.99
N THR A 173 5.10 -9.40 -13.82
CA THR A 173 5.65 -10.58 -14.51
C THR A 173 6.25 -10.28 -15.88
N GLU A 174 6.07 -9.05 -16.38
CA GLU A 174 6.58 -8.65 -17.70
C GLU A 174 8.11 -8.85 -17.80
N GLY A 175 8.55 -9.62 -18.80
CA GLY A 175 9.97 -9.90 -19.03
C GLY A 175 10.60 -10.86 -18.01
N ARG A 176 9.80 -11.56 -17.18
CA ARG A 176 10.27 -12.53 -16.18
C ARG A 176 10.07 -13.97 -16.65
N GLY A 177 10.74 -14.92 -15.97
CA GLY A 177 10.62 -16.35 -16.28
C GLY A 177 9.26 -16.95 -15.93
N ARG A 178 8.96 -18.13 -16.51
CA ARG A 178 7.67 -18.83 -16.32
C ARG A 178 7.38 -19.18 -14.85
N ILE A 179 8.41 -19.61 -14.10
CA ILE A 179 8.29 -19.97 -12.68
C ILE A 179 7.90 -18.74 -11.85
N PHE A 180 8.63 -17.62 -12.01
CA PHE A 180 8.31 -16.37 -11.32
C PHE A 180 6.90 -15.89 -11.65
N THR A 181 6.50 -16.00 -12.92
CA THR A 181 5.15 -15.65 -13.36
C THR A 181 4.09 -16.51 -12.67
N ALA A 182 4.28 -17.82 -12.61
CA ALA A 182 3.36 -18.74 -11.94
C ALA A 182 3.24 -18.43 -10.45
N VAL A 183 4.35 -18.16 -9.75
CA VAL A 183 4.35 -17.79 -8.32
C VAL A 183 3.54 -16.53 -8.08
N ILE A 184 3.73 -15.48 -8.88
CA ILE A 184 2.99 -14.22 -8.75
C ILE A 184 1.50 -14.41 -9.06
N VAL A 185 1.16 -15.17 -10.12
CA VAL A 185 -0.24 -15.48 -10.44
C VAL A 185 -0.91 -16.21 -9.28
N ILE A 186 -0.28 -17.27 -8.76
CA ILE A 186 -0.80 -18.05 -7.64
C ILE A 186 -0.97 -17.17 -6.40
N ALA A 187 0.03 -16.37 -6.04
CA ALA A 187 -0.04 -15.49 -4.88
C ALA A 187 -1.19 -14.47 -4.99
N VAL A 188 -1.37 -13.84 -6.15
CA VAL A 188 -2.45 -12.87 -6.37
C VAL A 188 -3.82 -13.55 -6.37
N VAL A 189 -3.95 -14.70 -7.04
CA VAL A 189 -5.22 -15.46 -7.07
C VAL A 189 -5.58 -15.97 -5.69
N ILE A 190 -4.65 -16.53 -4.91
CA ILE A 190 -4.91 -17.00 -3.55
C ILE A 190 -5.38 -15.84 -2.67
N ALA A 191 -4.73 -14.68 -2.73
CA ALA A 191 -5.11 -13.53 -1.90
C ALA A 191 -6.50 -12.98 -2.29
N VAL A 192 -6.78 -12.80 -3.59
CA VAL A 192 -8.09 -12.32 -4.07
C VAL A 192 -9.20 -13.34 -3.75
N SER A 193 -8.95 -14.62 -3.98
CA SER A 193 -9.89 -15.70 -3.65
C SER A 193 -10.11 -15.83 -2.16
N GLY A 194 -9.06 -15.73 -1.33
CA GLY A 194 -9.16 -15.82 0.12
C GLY A 194 -10.02 -14.71 0.70
N VAL A 195 -9.83 -13.47 0.26
CA VAL A 195 -10.71 -12.34 0.65
C VAL A 195 -12.13 -12.56 0.16
N SER A 196 -12.31 -13.09 -1.05
CA SER A 196 -13.65 -13.38 -1.59
C SER A 196 -14.36 -14.49 -0.79
N MET A 197 -13.63 -15.49 -0.27
CA MET A 197 -14.19 -16.57 0.55
C MET A 197 -14.60 -16.03 1.93
N LEU A 198 -13.71 -15.29 2.57
CA LEU A 198 -13.93 -14.69 3.89
C LEU A 198 -15.11 -13.71 3.93
N ARG A 199 -15.55 -13.24 2.76
CA ARG A 199 -16.56 -12.19 2.61
C ARG A 199 -17.77 -12.63 1.78
N GLU A 200 -17.83 -13.91 1.42
CA GLU A 200 -18.93 -14.51 0.64
C GLU A 200 -19.21 -13.73 -0.68
N LEU A 201 -18.15 -13.37 -1.40
CA LEU A 201 -18.22 -12.53 -2.60
C LEU A 201 -18.19 -13.35 -3.90
N ASP A 202 -19.35 -13.87 -4.30
CA ASP A 202 -19.50 -14.64 -5.54
C ASP A 202 -19.04 -13.88 -6.81
N ALA A 203 -19.27 -12.57 -6.83
CA ALA A 203 -18.95 -11.71 -7.97
C ALA A 203 -17.43 -11.56 -8.23
N GLY A 204 -16.59 -11.78 -7.21
CA GLY A 204 -15.12 -11.79 -7.35
C GLY A 204 -14.66 -12.98 -8.20
N TYR A 205 -15.20 -14.17 -7.94
CA TYR A 205 -14.90 -15.38 -8.72
C TYR A 205 -15.42 -15.27 -10.15
N LEU A 206 -16.63 -14.75 -10.31
CA LEU A 206 -17.23 -14.54 -11.62
C LEU A 206 -16.37 -13.60 -12.48
N THR A 207 -15.79 -12.55 -11.87
CA THR A 207 -14.88 -11.61 -12.54
C THR A 207 -13.63 -12.32 -13.07
N LEU A 208 -12.98 -13.14 -12.24
CA LEU A 208 -11.78 -13.90 -12.64
C LEU A 208 -12.11 -14.95 -13.72
N ALA A 209 -13.21 -15.68 -13.57
CA ALA A 209 -13.66 -16.69 -14.52
C ALA A 209 -14.04 -16.07 -15.87
N ALA A 210 -14.79 -14.97 -15.87
CA ALA A 210 -15.18 -14.27 -17.10
C ALA A 210 -13.96 -13.64 -17.81
N ALA A 211 -12.99 -13.11 -17.06
CA ALA A 211 -11.73 -12.61 -17.63
C ALA A 211 -10.94 -13.72 -18.30
N LEU A 212 -10.84 -14.90 -17.67
CA LEU A 212 -10.20 -16.06 -18.26
C LEU A 212 -10.94 -16.54 -19.51
N GLY A 213 -12.27 -16.66 -19.45
CA GLY A 213 -13.10 -17.04 -20.60
C GLY A 213 -12.91 -16.08 -21.79
N CYS A 214 -12.97 -14.77 -21.55
CA CYS A 214 -12.71 -13.76 -22.57
C CYS A 214 -11.31 -13.91 -23.15
N TYR A 215 -10.28 -14.08 -22.31
CA TYR A 215 -8.91 -14.28 -22.76
C TYR A 215 -8.78 -15.52 -23.66
N LEU A 216 -9.41 -16.64 -23.29
CA LEU A 216 -9.40 -17.86 -24.09
C LEU A 216 -10.07 -17.65 -25.44
N VAL A 217 -11.23 -16.98 -25.51
CA VAL A 217 -11.90 -16.65 -26.77
C VAL A 217 -11.02 -15.78 -27.66
N LEU A 218 -10.42 -14.71 -27.12
CA LEU A 218 -9.53 -13.82 -27.89
C LEU A 218 -8.26 -14.53 -28.37
N ARG A 219 -7.78 -15.51 -27.61
CA ARG A 219 -6.62 -16.33 -27.97
C ARG A 219 -6.96 -17.35 -29.06
N THR A 220 -8.12 -17.97 -28.99
CA THR A 220 -8.58 -18.97 -29.97
C THR A 220 -8.99 -18.33 -31.29
N PHE A 221 -9.57 -17.13 -31.24
CA PHE A 221 -10.00 -16.38 -32.42
C PHE A 221 -9.17 -15.09 -32.59
N PRO A 222 -7.90 -15.18 -33.03
CA PRO A 222 -6.96 -14.06 -33.05
C PRO A 222 -7.33 -12.91 -34.01
N ARG A 223 -8.26 -13.15 -34.95
CA ARG A 223 -8.74 -12.16 -35.92
C ARG A 223 -10.07 -11.55 -35.51
N ASP A 224 -11.04 -12.40 -35.15
CA ASP A 224 -12.43 -12.00 -34.94
C ASP A 224 -12.88 -12.03 -33.48
N GLY A 225 -12.00 -12.36 -32.53
CA GLY A 225 -12.34 -12.57 -31.13
C GLY A 225 -13.14 -11.43 -30.50
N PHE A 226 -12.77 -10.17 -30.74
CA PHE A 226 -13.55 -9.03 -30.22
C PHE A 226 -14.95 -8.94 -30.82
N ARG A 227 -15.12 -9.25 -32.11
CA ARG A 227 -16.42 -9.25 -32.79
C ARG A 227 -17.32 -10.35 -32.25
N ILE A 228 -16.75 -11.54 -32.01
CA ILE A 228 -17.46 -12.67 -31.39
C ILE A 228 -17.94 -12.29 -29.98
N VAL A 229 -17.03 -11.78 -29.14
CA VAL A 229 -17.38 -11.40 -27.76
C VAL A 229 -18.38 -10.24 -27.73
N GLY A 230 -18.19 -9.21 -28.56
CA GLY A 230 -19.10 -8.09 -28.65
C GLY A 230 -20.49 -8.48 -29.18
N GLY A 231 -20.55 -9.35 -30.19
CA GLY A 231 -21.79 -9.90 -30.71
C GLY A 231 -22.53 -10.77 -29.69
N ALA A 232 -21.80 -11.63 -28.96
CA ALA A 232 -22.35 -12.44 -27.88
C ALA A 232 -22.91 -11.58 -26.74
N LEU A 233 -22.19 -10.51 -26.36
CA LEU A 233 -22.68 -9.57 -25.35
C LEU A 233 -23.92 -8.82 -25.82
N ALA A 234 -23.93 -8.32 -27.06
CA ALA A 234 -25.09 -7.65 -27.63
C ALA A 234 -26.32 -8.58 -27.69
N ALA A 235 -26.14 -9.83 -28.09
CA ALA A 235 -27.19 -10.84 -28.06
C ALA A 235 -27.68 -11.11 -26.63
N PHE A 236 -26.76 -11.17 -25.64
CA PHE A 236 -27.11 -11.36 -24.25
C PHE A 236 -27.93 -10.18 -23.69
N VAL A 237 -27.55 -8.94 -24.01
CA VAL A 237 -28.33 -7.74 -23.66
C VAL A 237 -29.76 -7.84 -24.20
N LEU A 238 -29.93 -8.20 -25.47
CA LEU A 238 -31.25 -8.29 -26.11
C LEU A 238 -32.09 -9.48 -25.59
N ALA A 239 -31.45 -10.61 -25.28
CA ALA A 239 -32.12 -11.81 -24.80
C ALA A 239 -32.36 -11.81 -23.27
N THR A 240 -31.91 -10.77 -22.54
CA THR A 240 -31.93 -10.73 -21.07
C THR A 240 -33.30 -11.06 -20.47
N PRO A 241 -34.43 -10.45 -20.89
CA PRO A 241 -35.73 -10.75 -20.27
C PRO A 241 -36.13 -12.22 -20.43
N LEU A 242 -35.83 -12.83 -21.58
CA LEU A 242 -36.14 -14.24 -21.85
C LEU A 242 -35.27 -15.18 -21.02
N ILE A 243 -33.97 -14.90 -20.92
CA ILE A 243 -33.03 -15.71 -20.14
C ILE A 243 -33.39 -15.67 -18.66
N PHE A 244 -33.60 -14.47 -18.11
CA PHE A 244 -33.88 -14.31 -16.68
C PHE A 244 -35.29 -14.76 -16.31
N HIS A 245 -36.25 -14.75 -17.23
CA HIS A 245 -37.54 -15.38 -17.00
C HIS A 245 -37.40 -16.87 -16.68
N GLN A 246 -36.54 -17.61 -17.41
CA GLN A 246 -36.30 -19.02 -17.12
C GLN A 246 -35.58 -19.25 -15.78
N ILE A 247 -34.77 -18.29 -15.33
CA ILE A 247 -33.98 -18.39 -14.09
C ILE A 247 -34.81 -18.03 -12.85
N ALA A 248 -35.78 -17.11 -13.00
CA ALA A 248 -36.53 -16.51 -11.89
C ALA A 248 -38.00 -16.97 -11.81
N ALA A 249 -38.52 -17.67 -12.83
CA ALA A 249 -39.91 -18.07 -12.90
C ALA A 249 -40.37 -18.87 -11.68
N GLY A 250 -41.50 -18.46 -11.11
CA GLY A 250 -42.18 -19.17 -10.02
C GLY A 250 -41.54 -19.01 -8.64
N ILE A 251 -40.53 -18.15 -8.48
CA ILE A 251 -39.91 -17.88 -7.18
C ILE A 251 -40.72 -16.85 -6.41
N ASP A 252 -41.10 -17.22 -5.19
CA ASP A 252 -41.75 -16.34 -4.22
C ASP A 252 -40.71 -15.75 -3.26
N ALA A 253 -40.75 -14.42 -3.07
CA ALA A 253 -39.89 -13.71 -2.15
C ALA A 253 -40.09 -14.16 -0.70
N SER A 254 -41.32 -14.52 -0.32
CA SER A 254 -41.65 -15.02 1.02
C SER A 254 -41.04 -16.40 1.32
N ALA A 255 -40.72 -17.17 0.27
CA ALA A 255 -40.08 -18.48 0.38
C ALA A 255 -38.54 -18.41 0.31
N ALA A 256 -37.95 -17.22 0.10
CA ALA A 256 -36.51 -17.07 -0.02
C ALA A 256 -35.81 -17.28 1.34
N THR A 257 -34.81 -18.16 1.36
CA THR A 257 -34.02 -18.51 2.56
C THR A 257 -32.58 -18.01 2.48
N ASN A 258 -32.13 -17.57 1.30
CA ASN A 258 -30.77 -17.09 1.06
C ASN A 258 -30.75 -15.93 0.04
N SER A 259 -29.59 -15.30 -0.10
CA SER A 259 -29.39 -14.12 -0.95
C SER A 259 -29.62 -14.37 -2.44
N LEU A 260 -29.37 -15.59 -2.94
CA LEU A 260 -29.59 -15.95 -4.34
C LEU A 260 -31.09 -16.05 -4.65
N GLN A 261 -31.85 -16.75 -3.81
CA GLN A 261 -33.31 -16.86 -3.96
C GLN A 261 -33.97 -15.49 -3.86
N TYR A 262 -33.49 -14.64 -2.96
CA TYR A 262 -33.97 -13.26 -2.85
C TYR A 262 -33.69 -12.45 -4.14
N ARG A 263 -32.49 -12.57 -4.73
CA ARG A 263 -32.17 -11.96 -6.04
C ARG A 263 -33.07 -12.47 -7.16
N GLN A 264 -33.38 -13.76 -7.18
CA GLN A 264 -34.30 -14.31 -8.18
C GLN A 264 -35.72 -13.73 -8.03
N ALA A 265 -36.22 -13.57 -6.81
CA ALA A 265 -37.50 -12.92 -6.56
C ALA A 265 -37.50 -11.44 -7.02
N ILE A 266 -36.41 -10.71 -6.74
CA ILE A 266 -36.19 -9.35 -7.28
C ILE A 266 -36.29 -9.37 -8.81
N TRP A 267 -35.59 -10.30 -9.47
CA TRP A 267 -35.59 -10.40 -10.94
C TRP A 267 -36.97 -10.72 -11.50
N GLN A 268 -37.73 -11.60 -10.86
CA GLN A 268 -39.10 -11.91 -11.26
C GLN A 268 -39.98 -10.65 -11.22
N ARG A 269 -39.92 -9.87 -10.14
CA ARG A 269 -40.68 -8.62 -10.04
C ARG A 269 -40.28 -7.60 -11.12
N VAL A 270 -38.98 -7.48 -11.38
CA VAL A 270 -38.48 -6.58 -12.44
C VAL A 270 -38.90 -7.03 -13.83
N LEU A 271 -38.99 -8.33 -14.09
CA LEU A 271 -39.52 -8.86 -15.35
C LEU A 271 -40.99 -8.48 -15.55
N ASP A 272 -41.81 -8.53 -14.49
CA ASP A 272 -43.20 -8.08 -14.57
C ASP A 272 -43.31 -6.61 -15.00
N LEU A 273 -42.43 -5.75 -14.47
CA LEU A 273 -42.35 -4.34 -14.87
C LEU A 273 -41.88 -4.17 -16.32
N ILE A 274 -40.91 -4.97 -16.76
CA ILE A 274 -40.44 -4.99 -18.15
C ILE A 274 -41.58 -5.35 -19.10
N TRP A 275 -42.37 -6.39 -18.78
CA TRP A 275 -43.45 -6.86 -19.65
C TRP A 275 -44.65 -5.93 -19.70
N GLN A 276 -44.84 -5.07 -18.70
CA GLN A 276 -45.84 -4.00 -18.75
C GLN A 276 -45.47 -2.89 -19.74
N LYS A 277 -44.18 -2.56 -19.86
CA LYS A 277 -43.67 -1.48 -20.73
C LYS A 277 -42.45 -1.92 -21.56
N PRO A 278 -42.59 -2.92 -22.45
CA PRO A 278 -41.44 -3.59 -23.06
C PRO A 278 -40.65 -2.72 -24.05
N TRP A 279 -41.30 -1.72 -24.67
CA TRP A 279 -40.68 -0.88 -25.70
C TRP A 279 -39.90 0.31 -25.13
N LEU A 280 -40.54 1.09 -24.27
CA LEU A 280 -40.01 2.36 -23.73
C LEU A 280 -39.41 2.21 -22.31
N GLY A 281 -39.73 1.12 -21.61
CA GLY A 281 -39.44 0.97 -20.19
C GLY A 281 -40.30 1.88 -19.31
N SER A 282 -40.14 1.72 -18.00
CA SER A 282 -40.84 2.49 -16.97
C SER A 282 -40.24 3.87 -16.71
N GLY A 283 -39.13 4.22 -17.36
CA GLY A 283 -38.44 5.49 -17.19
C GLY A 283 -37.29 5.44 -16.19
N LEU A 284 -36.38 6.41 -16.30
CA LEU A 284 -35.14 6.44 -15.52
C LEU A 284 -35.40 6.47 -14.01
N GLY A 285 -34.78 5.53 -13.28
CA GLY A 285 -34.92 5.42 -11.83
C GLY A 285 -36.29 4.94 -11.34
N ALA A 286 -37.15 4.41 -12.21
CA ALA A 286 -38.47 3.89 -11.85
C ALA A 286 -38.40 2.82 -10.74
N LEU A 287 -37.41 1.92 -10.80
CA LEU A 287 -37.24 0.85 -9.81
C LEU A 287 -37.01 1.35 -8.38
N ARG A 288 -36.53 2.59 -8.20
CA ARG A 288 -36.34 3.21 -6.87
C ARG A 288 -37.64 3.75 -6.26
N MET A 289 -38.70 3.80 -7.06
CA MET A 289 -40.04 4.20 -6.63
C MET A 289 -40.91 3.00 -6.24
N GLU A 290 -40.46 1.78 -6.52
CA GLU A 290 -41.12 0.56 -6.08
C GLU A 290 -41.04 0.44 -4.55
N ARG A 291 -42.19 0.22 -3.91
CA ARG A 291 -42.33 0.17 -2.44
C ARG A 291 -42.91 -1.14 -1.93
N ASP A 292 -42.99 -2.16 -2.79
CA ASP A 292 -43.46 -3.49 -2.42
C ASP A 292 -42.58 -4.04 -1.27
N VAL A 293 -43.20 -4.50 -0.20
CA VAL A 293 -42.53 -5.07 0.99
C VAL A 293 -42.81 -6.57 1.04
N ILE A 294 -41.81 -7.35 1.42
CA ILE A 294 -41.94 -8.80 1.57
C ILE A 294 -42.82 -9.08 2.81
N PRO A 295 -43.94 -9.81 2.64
CA PRO A 295 -44.97 -9.91 3.66
C PRO A 295 -44.65 -10.92 4.77
N SER A 296 -43.75 -11.88 4.54
CA SER A 296 -43.41 -12.95 5.49
C SER A 296 -42.09 -13.64 5.11
N GLY A 297 -41.50 -14.40 6.04
CA GLY A 297 -40.31 -15.22 5.80
C GLY A 297 -39.00 -14.57 6.30
N VAL A 298 -37.85 -15.08 5.86
CA VAL A 298 -36.53 -14.66 6.36
C VAL A 298 -36.23 -13.17 6.08
N PHE A 299 -36.81 -12.64 5.00
CA PHE A 299 -36.62 -11.25 4.56
C PHE A 299 -37.86 -10.37 4.82
N GLU A 300 -38.76 -10.78 5.71
CA GLU A 300 -39.96 -10.02 6.07
C GLU A 300 -39.64 -8.56 6.42
N GLY A 301 -40.48 -7.64 5.95
CA GLY A 301 -40.33 -6.21 6.20
C GLY A 301 -39.28 -5.51 5.32
N GLN A 302 -38.52 -6.24 4.51
CA GLN A 302 -37.61 -5.64 3.53
C GLN A 302 -38.36 -5.26 2.24
N LEU A 303 -37.88 -4.21 1.56
CA LEU A 303 -38.37 -3.87 0.22
C LEU A 303 -38.03 -4.99 -0.77
N LEU A 304 -39.02 -5.48 -1.51
CA LEU A 304 -38.83 -6.49 -2.54
C LEU A 304 -37.80 -6.05 -3.58
N ILE A 305 -37.79 -4.77 -3.96
CA ILE A 305 -36.71 -4.15 -4.73
C ILE A 305 -36.07 -3.09 -3.84
N PRO A 306 -34.91 -3.36 -3.21
CA PRO A 306 -34.32 -2.45 -2.23
C PRO A 306 -33.94 -1.08 -2.80
N ASN A 307 -33.34 -1.07 -4.00
CA ASN A 307 -32.89 0.13 -4.71
C ASN A 307 -32.67 -0.14 -6.20
N HIS A 308 -32.16 -1.33 -6.54
CA HIS A 308 -31.85 -1.76 -7.90
C HIS A 308 -31.89 -3.30 -7.96
N PRO A 309 -31.96 -3.92 -9.13
CA PRO A 309 -32.21 -5.36 -9.23
C PRO A 309 -30.98 -6.25 -9.05
N HIS A 310 -29.84 -5.70 -8.64
CA HIS A 310 -28.54 -6.38 -8.68
C HIS A 310 -28.22 -7.02 -10.04
N ASN A 311 -28.71 -6.41 -11.12
CA ASN A 311 -28.57 -6.88 -12.49
C ASN A 311 -28.71 -5.69 -13.46
N MET A 312 -27.58 -5.23 -14.01
CA MET A 312 -27.52 -4.05 -14.88
C MET A 312 -28.39 -4.21 -16.13
N LEU A 313 -28.51 -5.44 -16.64
CA LEU A 313 -29.25 -5.71 -17.87
C LEU A 313 -30.76 -5.68 -17.64
N LEU A 314 -31.24 -6.28 -16.55
CA LEU A 314 -32.65 -6.15 -16.17
C LEU A 314 -33.00 -4.70 -15.84
N GLN A 315 -32.09 -3.96 -15.20
CA GLN A 315 -32.30 -2.54 -14.95
C GLN A 315 -32.36 -1.71 -16.24
N LEU A 316 -31.46 -1.97 -17.20
CA LEU A 316 -31.48 -1.35 -18.53
C LEU A 316 -32.85 -1.56 -19.19
N TRP A 317 -33.33 -2.80 -19.22
CA TRP A 317 -34.63 -3.14 -19.79
C TRP A 317 -35.79 -2.49 -19.04
N ALA A 318 -35.80 -2.54 -17.71
CA ALA A 318 -36.89 -1.99 -16.91
C ALA A 318 -37.01 -0.47 -17.04
N GLU A 319 -35.90 0.24 -17.16
CA GLU A 319 -35.90 1.72 -17.20
C GLU A 319 -35.93 2.29 -18.62
N THR A 320 -35.46 1.56 -19.64
CA THR A 320 -35.33 2.05 -21.03
C THR A 320 -35.96 1.16 -22.11
N GLY A 321 -36.45 -0.03 -21.74
CA GLY A 321 -37.10 -0.96 -22.67
C GLY A 321 -36.19 -1.47 -23.80
N LEU A 322 -36.81 -2.08 -24.80
CA LEU A 322 -36.13 -2.64 -25.98
C LEU A 322 -35.36 -1.57 -26.75
N ILE A 323 -35.84 -0.32 -26.80
CA ILE A 323 -35.14 0.76 -27.53
C ILE A 323 -33.78 1.04 -26.88
N GLY A 324 -33.74 1.23 -25.55
CA GLY A 324 -32.48 1.44 -24.85
C GLY A 324 -31.56 0.22 -24.90
N ALA A 325 -32.11 -0.98 -24.76
CA ALA A 325 -31.36 -2.23 -24.90
C ALA A 325 -30.74 -2.40 -26.31
N ALA A 326 -31.48 -2.08 -27.36
CA ALA A 326 -31.01 -2.12 -28.74
C ALA A 326 -29.92 -1.08 -29.03
N LEU A 327 -30.03 0.12 -28.48
CA LEU A 327 -28.99 1.15 -28.61
C LEU A 327 -27.69 0.72 -27.89
N VAL A 328 -27.78 0.14 -26.69
CA VAL A 328 -26.61 -0.42 -25.99
C VAL A 328 -26.00 -1.59 -26.77
N ALA A 329 -26.82 -2.51 -27.30
CA ALA A 329 -26.35 -3.60 -28.16
C ALA A 329 -25.62 -3.08 -29.41
N ALA A 330 -26.13 -2.02 -30.05
CA ALA A 330 -25.48 -1.36 -31.18
C ALA A 330 -24.13 -0.75 -30.78
N VAL A 331 -24.03 -0.09 -29.62
CA VAL A 331 -22.76 0.43 -29.09
C VAL A 331 -21.75 -0.70 -28.91
N LEU A 332 -22.14 -1.82 -28.28
CA LEU A 332 -21.25 -2.96 -28.05
C LEU A 332 -20.71 -3.54 -29.36
N ILE A 333 -21.56 -3.71 -30.38
CA ILE A 333 -21.16 -4.19 -31.70
C ILE A 333 -20.20 -3.19 -32.36
N LEU A 334 -20.57 -1.91 -32.42
CA LEU A 334 -19.76 -0.89 -33.09
C LEU A 334 -18.39 -0.70 -32.42
N VAL A 335 -18.31 -0.79 -31.09
CA VAL A 335 -17.03 -0.76 -30.35
C VAL A 335 -16.21 -2.01 -30.66
N ALA A 336 -16.83 -3.20 -30.62
CA ALA A 336 -16.15 -4.47 -30.90
C ALA A 336 -15.55 -4.51 -32.32
N TRP A 337 -16.25 -3.94 -33.30
CA TRP A 337 -15.77 -3.83 -34.68
C TRP A 337 -14.67 -2.78 -34.86
N ARG A 338 -14.57 -1.82 -33.94
CA ARG A 338 -13.57 -0.76 -33.98
C ARG A 338 -12.25 -1.14 -33.29
N LEU A 339 -12.28 -2.10 -32.39
CA LEU A 339 -11.09 -2.60 -31.70
C LEU A 339 -10.10 -3.24 -32.70
N PRO A 340 -8.77 -3.05 -32.53
CA PRO A 340 -7.78 -3.75 -33.33
C PRO A 340 -7.90 -5.27 -33.18
N ARG A 341 -7.38 -6.03 -34.16
CA ARG A 341 -7.34 -7.49 -34.06
C ARG A 341 -6.61 -7.94 -32.78
N PRO A 342 -7.09 -8.99 -32.08
CA PRO A 342 -6.44 -9.51 -30.87
C PRO A 342 -4.94 -9.82 -31.03
N ASP A 343 -4.54 -10.40 -32.16
CA ASP A 343 -3.14 -10.73 -32.45
C ASP A 343 -2.21 -9.50 -32.53
N ALA A 344 -2.73 -8.38 -33.04
CA ALA A 344 -1.99 -7.14 -33.19
C ALA A 344 -1.76 -6.39 -31.87
N LEU A 345 -2.44 -6.77 -30.79
CA LEU A 345 -2.37 -6.08 -29.50
C LEU A 345 -1.26 -6.60 -28.59
N GLY A 346 -0.65 -7.76 -28.90
CA GLY A 346 0.40 -8.36 -28.10
C GLY A 346 0.05 -8.41 -26.59
N PRO A 347 0.87 -7.83 -25.69
CA PRO A 347 0.61 -7.86 -24.25
C PRO A 347 -0.58 -6.98 -23.82
N ALA A 348 -1.14 -6.12 -24.68
CA ALA A 348 -2.36 -5.37 -24.35
C ALA A 348 -3.63 -6.23 -24.46
N MET A 349 -3.62 -7.32 -25.25
CA MET A 349 -4.75 -8.21 -25.41
C MET A 349 -5.28 -8.79 -24.08
N PRO A 350 -4.45 -9.43 -23.22
CA PRO A 350 -4.95 -9.99 -21.96
C PRO A 350 -5.47 -8.92 -20.98
N ARG A 351 -5.03 -7.65 -21.10
CA ARG A 351 -5.56 -6.53 -20.29
C ARG A 351 -6.96 -6.14 -20.74
N ILE A 352 -7.19 -6.09 -22.05
CA ILE A 352 -8.51 -5.81 -22.61
C ILE A 352 -9.46 -6.98 -22.31
N ALA A 353 -8.99 -8.23 -22.41
CA ALA A 353 -9.77 -9.39 -21.96
C ALA A 353 -10.19 -9.29 -20.49
N ALA A 354 -9.29 -8.82 -19.61
CA ALA A 354 -9.60 -8.59 -18.20
C ALA A 354 -10.67 -7.50 -18.00
N ILE A 355 -10.61 -6.39 -18.74
CA ILE A 355 -11.66 -5.35 -18.70
C ILE A 355 -13.00 -5.93 -19.13
N ILE A 356 -13.04 -6.65 -20.27
CA ILE A 356 -14.28 -7.24 -20.77
C ILE A 356 -14.83 -8.27 -19.78
N GLY A 357 -13.98 -9.14 -19.22
CA GLY A 357 -14.40 -10.13 -18.23
C GLY A 357 -14.94 -9.52 -16.94
N GLY A 358 -14.25 -8.49 -16.41
CA GLY A 358 -14.77 -7.71 -15.28
C GLY A 358 -16.10 -7.06 -15.61
N PHE A 359 -16.23 -6.48 -16.81
CA PHE A 359 -17.49 -5.92 -17.28
C PHE A 359 -18.61 -6.98 -17.32
N CYS A 360 -18.37 -8.16 -17.91
CA CYS A 360 -19.33 -9.26 -17.97
C CYS A 360 -19.84 -9.69 -16.59
N ALA A 361 -18.93 -9.87 -15.62
CA ALA A 361 -19.31 -10.23 -14.26
C ALA A 361 -20.17 -9.15 -13.59
N SER A 362 -19.97 -7.89 -13.98
CA SER A 362 -20.68 -6.77 -13.40
C SER A 362 -22.13 -6.66 -13.86
N LEU A 363 -22.39 -7.10 -15.10
CA LEU A 363 -23.71 -7.03 -15.74
C LEU A 363 -24.82 -7.70 -14.91
N ILE A 364 -24.48 -8.66 -14.07
CA ILE A 364 -25.42 -9.44 -13.27
C ILE A 364 -25.24 -9.26 -11.75
N SER A 365 -24.56 -8.19 -11.32
CA SER A 365 -24.30 -7.97 -9.88
C SER A 365 -24.42 -6.52 -9.42
N PHE A 366 -24.33 -5.53 -10.32
CA PHE A 366 -24.29 -4.11 -9.95
C PHE A 366 -25.47 -3.29 -10.51
N ASP A 367 -25.63 -2.08 -9.96
CA ASP A 367 -26.48 -1.02 -10.50
C ASP A 367 -25.84 -0.46 -11.78
N LEU A 368 -26.64 -0.37 -12.86
CA LEU A 368 -26.21 0.21 -14.13
C LEU A 368 -25.65 1.63 -13.97
N TRP A 369 -26.25 2.40 -13.08
CA TRP A 369 -25.95 3.83 -12.90
C TRP A 369 -24.86 4.10 -11.85
N ASN A 370 -24.22 3.06 -11.30
CA ASN A 370 -23.14 3.22 -10.33
C ASN A 370 -21.84 3.69 -11.00
N GLU A 371 -21.59 5.00 -10.89
CA GLU A 371 -20.44 5.67 -11.52
C GLU A 371 -19.07 5.20 -11.01
N ALA A 372 -18.94 4.78 -9.74
CA ALA A 372 -17.66 4.38 -9.17
C ALA A 372 -17.06 3.18 -9.92
N TRP A 373 -17.91 2.21 -10.26
CA TRP A 373 -17.52 1.02 -10.98
C TRP A 373 -17.13 1.30 -12.44
N TRP A 374 -17.90 2.16 -13.12
CA TRP A 374 -17.58 2.61 -14.47
C TRP A 374 -16.28 3.41 -14.55
N ALA A 375 -15.95 4.16 -13.50
CA ALA A 375 -14.72 4.95 -13.43
C ALA A 375 -13.48 4.04 -13.37
N VAL A 376 -13.57 2.91 -12.67
CA VAL A 376 -12.53 1.86 -12.66
C VAL A 376 -12.24 1.36 -14.07
N PHE A 377 -13.27 0.98 -14.85
CA PHE A 377 -13.07 0.51 -16.22
C PHE A 377 -12.52 1.60 -17.16
N CYS A 378 -12.94 2.85 -16.97
CA CYS A 378 -12.39 3.98 -17.71
C CYS A 378 -10.89 4.14 -17.44
N LEU A 379 -10.45 4.09 -16.18
CA LEU A 379 -9.03 4.19 -15.82
C LEU A 379 -8.21 2.97 -16.24
N LEU A 380 -8.78 1.76 -16.19
CA LEU A 380 -8.16 0.55 -16.75
C LEU A 380 -8.03 0.62 -18.28
N GLY A 381 -9.01 1.21 -18.97
CA GLY A 381 -8.94 1.51 -20.39
C GLY A 381 -7.81 2.49 -20.71
N VAL A 382 -7.69 3.58 -19.93
CA VAL A 382 -6.58 4.54 -20.01
C VAL A 382 -5.24 3.83 -19.82
N LEU A 383 -5.12 3.00 -18.79
CA LEU A 383 -3.90 2.24 -18.52
C LEU A 383 -3.55 1.28 -19.67
N SER A 384 -4.55 0.60 -20.24
CA SER A 384 -4.37 -0.28 -21.40
C SER A 384 -3.88 0.48 -22.63
N ALA A 385 -4.39 1.70 -22.87
CA ALA A 385 -3.92 2.57 -23.94
C ALA A 385 -2.47 3.03 -23.72
N VAL A 386 -2.07 3.32 -22.48
CA VAL A 386 -0.67 3.65 -22.13
C VAL A 386 0.26 2.46 -22.41
N TYR A 387 -0.15 1.24 -22.05
CA TYR A 387 0.60 0.02 -22.37
C TYR A 387 0.73 -0.22 -23.88
N PHE A 388 -0.37 -0.13 -24.63
CA PHE A 388 -0.35 -0.29 -26.08
C PHE A 388 0.62 0.70 -26.75
N ARG A 389 0.63 1.95 -26.28
CA ARG A 389 1.57 2.97 -26.75
C ARG A 389 3.03 2.62 -26.45
N ARG A 390 3.33 2.05 -25.28
CA ARG A 390 4.68 1.57 -24.96
C ARG A 390 5.17 0.53 -25.97
N CYS A 391 4.32 -0.42 -26.34
CA CYS A 391 4.65 -1.44 -27.33
C CYS A 391 4.86 -0.83 -28.71
N ALA A 392 3.97 0.07 -29.15
CA ALA A 392 4.11 0.76 -30.44
C ALA A 392 5.44 1.53 -30.55
N PHE A 393 5.86 2.22 -29.48
CA PHE A 393 7.16 2.89 -29.44
C PHE A 393 8.32 1.91 -29.55
N ALA A 394 8.29 0.80 -28.80
CA ALA A 394 9.34 -0.22 -28.86
C ALA A 394 9.47 -0.85 -30.26
N THR A 395 8.35 -1.16 -30.91
CA THR A 395 8.35 -1.67 -32.30
C THR A 395 8.90 -0.63 -33.27
N SER A 396 8.50 0.65 -33.14
CA SER A 396 8.99 1.72 -34.01
C SER A 396 10.51 1.92 -33.91
N GLN A 397 11.07 1.81 -32.70
CA GLN A 397 12.51 1.88 -32.45
C GLN A 397 13.24 0.69 -33.07
N LEU A 398 12.72 -0.53 -32.88
CA LEU A 398 13.30 -1.73 -33.49
C LEU A 398 13.30 -1.67 -35.02
N THR A 399 12.20 -1.19 -35.63
CA THR A 399 12.14 -1.00 -37.10
C THR A 399 13.09 0.08 -37.58
N ALA A 400 13.29 1.16 -36.81
CA ALA A 400 14.25 2.20 -37.16
C ALA A 400 15.71 1.70 -37.04
N GLU A 401 16.01 0.90 -36.00
CA GLU A 401 17.31 0.23 -35.85
C GLU A 401 17.56 -0.76 -36.99
N LEU A 402 16.59 -1.61 -37.34
CA LEU A 402 16.70 -2.53 -38.47
C LEU A 402 16.83 -1.82 -39.82
N ALA A 403 16.13 -0.70 -40.03
CA ALA A 403 16.26 0.10 -41.24
C ALA A 403 17.61 0.83 -41.34
N SER A 404 18.27 1.10 -40.20
CA SER A 404 19.62 1.68 -40.16
C SER A 404 20.72 0.67 -40.47
N VAL A 405 20.41 -0.63 -40.38
CA VAL A 405 21.27 -1.71 -40.88
C VAL A 405 20.89 -1.94 -42.35
N GLY A 406 21.61 -1.29 -43.27
CA GLY A 406 21.36 -1.40 -44.72
C GLY A 406 21.45 -2.84 -45.26
N PRO A 407 21.00 -3.10 -46.51
CA PRO A 407 21.05 -4.44 -47.10
C PRO A 407 22.50 -4.95 -47.07
N LEU A 408 22.67 -6.19 -46.60
CA LEU A 408 23.96 -6.88 -46.57
C LEU A 408 24.50 -6.94 -48.00
N SER A 409 25.49 -6.09 -48.28
CA SER A 409 26.39 -6.25 -49.41
C SER A 409 27.12 -7.58 -49.23
N GLU A 410 26.88 -8.52 -50.14
CA GLU A 410 27.69 -9.72 -50.35
C GLU A 410 29.12 -9.32 -50.75
N ALA A 411 29.94 -8.93 -49.78
CA ALA A 411 31.39 -8.89 -49.88
C ALA A 411 31.96 -8.52 -48.51
N ASP A 412 32.32 -9.53 -47.71
CA ASP A 412 33.69 -9.70 -47.21
C ASP A 412 33.73 -10.93 -46.32
N ASP A 413 34.04 -12.06 -46.96
CA ASP A 413 34.32 -13.34 -46.33
C ASP A 413 35.71 -13.28 -45.69
N ARG A 414 35.77 -12.83 -44.43
CA ARG A 414 36.84 -13.12 -43.45
C ARG A 414 36.62 -12.35 -42.14
N ARG A 415 35.94 -12.97 -41.17
CA ARG A 415 36.25 -12.86 -39.72
C ARG A 415 35.40 -13.84 -38.91
N THR A 416 36.09 -14.66 -38.13
CA THR A 416 35.60 -15.68 -37.20
C THR A 416 34.63 -15.12 -36.13
N PRO A 417 33.74 -15.98 -35.57
CA PRO A 417 32.68 -15.53 -34.66
C PRO A 417 33.20 -15.41 -33.23
N ALA A 418 33.35 -14.17 -32.74
CA ALA A 418 33.52 -13.90 -31.33
C ALA A 418 32.15 -13.64 -30.68
N ALA A 419 31.82 -14.46 -29.68
CA ALA A 419 30.62 -14.44 -28.88
C ALA A 419 30.22 -13.02 -28.43
N ALA A 420 28.95 -12.67 -28.63
CA ALA A 420 28.31 -11.51 -28.03
C ALA A 420 28.10 -11.76 -26.52
N ALA A 421 29.19 -11.65 -25.75
CA ALA A 421 29.14 -11.43 -24.33
C ALA A 421 28.62 -10.01 -24.06
N ARG A 422 27.67 -9.92 -23.13
CA ARG A 422 27.13 -8.68 -22.56
C ARG A 422 28.24 -7.66 -22.29
N ALA A 423 28.15 -6.51 -22.95
CA ALA A 423 29.00 -5.37 -22.63
C ALA A 423 28.67 -4.85 -21.22
N PRO A 424 29.67 -4.70 -20.32
CA PRO A 424 29.51 -3.94 -19.10
C PRO A 424 29.37 -2.46 -19.44
N MET A 425 28.48 -1.77 -18.72
CA MET A 425 28.36 -0.32 -18.66
C MET A 425 29.75 0.33 -18.58
N ARG A 426 30.17 1.04 -19.64
CA ARG A 426 31.27 2.00 -19.53
C ARG A 426 30.78 3.19 -18.70
N PRO A 427 31.49 3.62 -17.65
CA PRO A 427 31.24 4.89 -17.01
C PRO A 427 31.76 6.04 -17.88
N ASP A 428 31.06 7.17 -17.87
CA ASP A 428 31.44 8.40 -18.56
C ASP A 428 32.89 8.84 -18.21
N PRO A 429 33.68 9.36 -19.18
CA PRO A 429 35.07 9.78 -18.92
C PRO A 429 35.20 11.01 -18.01
N VAL A 430 34.10 11.70 -17.72
CA VAL A 430 34.09 12.92 -16.87
C VAL A 430 34.14 12.58 -15.37
N LEU A 431 33.99 11.30 -14.99
CA LEU A 431 34.05 10.86 -13.58
C LEU A 431 35.43 10.31 -13.14
N GLN A 432 36.39 10.12 -14.06
CA GLN A 432 37.70 9.56 -13.71
C GLN A 432 38.69 10.59 -13.14
N SER A 433 38.55 11.89 -13.42
CA SER A 433 39.39 12.90 -12.75
C SER A 433 38.93 13.25 -11.33
N ALA A 434 37.72 12.85 -10.94
CA ALA A 434 37.22 12.97 -9.56
C ALA A 434 37.53 11.72 -8.72
N ALA A 435 37.67 10.55 -9.34
CA ALA A 435 38.00 9.30 -8.66
C ALA A 435 39.46 9.27 -8.14
N GLY A 436 40.39 9.96 -8.83
CA GLY A 436 41.77 10.13 -8.37
C GLY A 436 41.94 11.11 -7.20
N ALA A 437 40.99 12.04 -7.00
CA ALA A 437 40.99 12.99 -5.88
C ALA A 437 40.12 12.55 -4.70
N ALA A 438 39.26 11.53 -4.88
CA ALA A 438 38.49 10.91 -3.79
C ALA A 438 39.25 9.80 -3.05
N ALA A 439 40.41 9.37 -3.58
CA ALA A 439 41.30 8.38 -2.98
C ALA A 439 42.38 8.98 -2.06
N SER A 440 42.40 10.31 -1.88
CA SER A 440 43.18 10.92 -0.80
C SER A 440 42.41 10.78 0.51
N LEU A 441 42.73 9.70 1.23
CA LEU A 441 42.75 9.61 2.69
C LEU A 441 41.86 10.64 3.41
N ARG A 442 40.60 10.31 3.68
CA ARG A 442 39.99 10.76 4.94
C ARG A 442 40.41 9.75 6.01
N PRO A 443 41.45 10.03 6.82
CA PRO A 443 41.67 9.29 8.06
C PRO A 443 40.36 9.35 8.87
N GLY A 444 39.99 8.23 9.49
CA GLY A 444 38.70 8.05 10.16
C GLY A 444 38.32 9.25 11.02
N THR A 445 37.30 10.00 10.59
CA THR A 445 36.86 11.18 11.31
C THR A 445 36.31 10.75 12.68
N ALA A 446 37.06 11.09 13.70
CA ALA A 446 36.68 11.10 15.10
C ALA A 446 35.26 11.72 15.25
N ASN A 447 34.28 10.95 15.74
CA ASN A 447 32.88 11.38 15.87
C ASN A 447 32.26 10.88 17.18
N ASN A 448 31.16 11.50 17.62
CA ASN A 448 30.51 11.25 18.91
C ASN A 448 29.23 10.38 18.80
N PHE A 449 29.03 9.64 17.69
CA PHE A 449 27.82 8.82 17.50
C PHE A 449 27.65 7.74 18.59
N ASN A 450 28.73 7.06 18.97
CA ASN A 450 28.66 6.02 20.00
C ASN A 450 28.29 6.60 21.38
N LEU A 451 28.85 7.76 21.70
CA LEU A 451 28.53 8.49 22.93
C LEU A 451 27.06 8.87 22.97
N LEU A 452 26.52 9.48 21.91
CA LEU A 452 25.10 9.82 21.85
C LEU A 452 24.20 8.59 21.98
N ARG A 453 24.54 7.49 21.31
CA ARG A 453 23.77 6.23 21.45
C ARG A 453 23.78 5.73 22.89
N LEU A 454 24.91 5.80 23.59
CA LEU A 454 24.99 5.43 24.99
C LEU A 454 24.16 6.38 25.87
N CYS A 455 24.23 7.69 25.65
CA CYS A 455 23.40 8.66 26.36
C CYS A 455 21.90 8.36 26.17
N PHE A 456 21.47 8.13 24.92
CA PHE A 456 20.07 7.78 24.62
C PHE A 456 19.66 6.44 25.26
N ALA A 457 20.54 5.44 25.29
CA ALA A 457 20.26 4.19 26.00
C ALA A 457 20.05 4.43 27.50
N LEU A 458 20.95 5.20 28.12
CA LEU A 458 20.87 5.51 29.54
C LEU A 458 19.64 6.34 29.91
N MET A 459 19.18 7.23 29.02
CA MET A 459 17.91 7.95 29.18
C MET A 459 16.71 7.00 29.28
N VAL A 460 16.67 5.96 28.44
CA VAL A 460 15.63 4.91 28.51
C VAL A 460 15.77 4.05 29.76
N VAL A 461 16.99 3.65 30.12
CA VAL A 461 17.25 2.86 31.33
C VAL A 461 16.84 3.64 32.59
N ALA A 462 17.15 4.94 32.66
CA ALA A 462 16.77 5.79 33.79
C ALA A 462 15.25 5.82 34.02
N TYR A 463 14.47 5.92 32.93
CA TYR A 463 13.01 5.81 33.02
C TYR A 463 12.56 4.44 33.52
N HIS A 464 13.06 3.35 32.95
CA HIS A 464 12.64 2.01 33.36
C HIS A 464 13.07 1.64 34.79
N LEU A 465 14.17 2.22 35.29
CA LEU A 465 14.57 2.09 36.69
C LEU A 465 13.56 2.68 37.66
N VAL A 466 12.75 3.64 37.23
CA VAL A 466 11.69 4.30 38.01
C VAL A 466 10.32 3.66 37.73
N ALA A 467 9.98 3.50 36.45
CA ALA A 467 8.68 3.07 35.98
C ALA A 467 8.37 1.59 36.27
N ILE A 468 9.31 0.66 36.02
CA ILE A 468 9.05 -0.78 36.17
C ILE A 468 8.83 -1.17 37.64
N PRO A 469 9.67 -0.72 38.61
CA PRO A 469 9.42 -1.01 40.02
C PRO A 469 8.30 -0.16 40.64
N GLY A 470 7.81 0.87 39.95
CA GLY A 470 6.70 1.71 40.43
C GLY A 470 7.08 2.63 41.60
N TRP A 471 8.28 3.20 41.60
CA TRP A 471 8.70 4.20 42.60
C TRP A 471 8.93 5.55 41.95
N GLY A 472 9.05 6.63 42.75
CA GLY A 472 9.42 7.95 42.22
C GLY A 472 8.34 8.59 41.33
N GLU A 473 7.06 8.37 41.62
CA GLU A 473 5.92 8.86 40.81
C GLU A 473 6.03 10.36 40.47
N ALA A 474 6.55 11.19 41.40
CA ALA A 474 6.72 12.63 41.21
C ALA A 474 7.65 13.03 40.05
N ILE A 475 8.60 12.16 39.66
CA ILE A 475 9.55 12.41 38.56
C ILE A 475 9.21 11.61 37.30
N LEU A 476 8.17 10.76 37.35
CA LEU A 476 7.84 9.83 36.27
C LEU A 476 7.53 10.55 34.94
N PRO A 477 6.75 11.65 34.89
CA PRO A 477 6.50 12.37 33.63
C PRO A 477 7.78 12.92 32.97
N GLN A 478 8.71 13.44 33.78
CA GLN A 478 9.99 13.98 33.31
C GLN A 478 10.89 12.85 32.80
N MET A 479 10.91 11.71 33.50
CA MET A 479 11.63 10.52 33.04
C MET A 479 11.03 9.93 31.77
N ALA A 480 9.69 9.94 31.62
CA ALA A 480 9.02 9.48 30.42
C ALA A 480 9.40 10.34 29.20
N LEU A 481 9.38 11.67 29.35
CA LEU A 481 9.84 12.60 28.31
C LEU A 481 11.33 12.39 27.98
N LEU A 482 12.17 12.15 28.99
CA LEU A 482 13.58 11.86 28.82
C LEU A 482 13.78 10.58 27.98
N ALA A 483 13.08 9.49 28.32
CA ALA A 483 13.13 8.25 27.55
C ALA A 483 12.59 8.43 26.13
N GLU A 484 11.51 9.19 25.96
CA GLU A 484 10.93 9.49 24.66
C GLU A 484 11.94 10.19 23.74
N VAL A 485 12.62 11.23 24.23
CA VAL A 485 13.70 11.92 23.51
C VAL A 485 14.85 10.96 23.20
N GLY A 486 15.19 10.06 24.14
CA GLY A 486 16.20 9.02 23.92
C GLY A 486 15.85 8.09 22.76
N VAL A 487 14.62 7.55 22.74
CA VAL A 487 14.13 6.67 21.66
C VAL A 487 14.08 7.41 20.32
N GLN A 488 13.54 8.63 20.30
CA GLN A 488 13.48 9.46 19.10
C GLN A 488 14.88 9.80 18.57
N GLY A 489 15.82 10.06 19.47
CA GLY A 489 17.22 10.29 19.17
C GLY A 489 17.87 9.06 18.53
N PHE A 490 17.58 7.86 19.04
CA PHE A 490 18.01 6.62 18.39
C PHE A 490 17.52 6.52 16.95
N PHE A 491 16.24 6.77 16.69
CA PHE A 491 15.69 6.69 15.34
C PHE A 491 16.30 7.71 14.37
N VAL A 492 16.62 8.93 14.84
CA VAL A 492 17.42 9.89 14.08
C VAL A 492 18.79 9.31 13.72
N LEU A 493 19.54 8.81 14.70
CA LEU A 493 20.88 8.29 14.47
C LEU A 493 20.85 7.06 13.56
N SER A 494 19.82 6.22 13.68
CA SER A 494 19.55 5.11 12.77
C SER A 494 19.34 5.61 11.35
N GLY A 495 18.50 6.63 11.14
CA GLY A 495 18.32 7.28 9.83
C GLY A 495 19.64 7.66 9.16
N TYR A 496 20.51 8.33 9.91
CA TYR A 496 21.81 8.77 9.43
C TYR A 496 22.74 7.58 9.12
N LEU A 497 22.93 6.66 10.07
CA LEU A 497 23.92 5.59 9.99
C LEU A 497 23.50 4.45 9.04
N VAL A 498 22.22 4.12 9.00
CA VAL A 498 21.64 3.06 8.16
C VAL A 498 21.67 3.51 6.70
N TYR A 499 21.27 4.75 6.40
CA TYR A 499 21.40 5.31 5.07
C TYR A 499 22.86 5.31 4.59
N ALA A 500 23.79 5.78 5.42
CA ALA A 500 25.21 5.73 5.10
C ALA A 500 25.74 4.28 4.90
N SER A 501 25.22 3.31 5.66
CA SER A 501 25.55 1.90 5.49
C SER A 501 25.01 1.32 4.19
N PHE A 502 23.82 1.74 3.77
CA PHE A 502 23.21 1.35 2.50
C PHE A 502 24.03 1.87 1.31
N GLU A 503 24.40 3.16 1.31
CA GLU A 503 25.21 3.75 0.23
C GLU A 503 26.58 3.10 0.08
N ARG A 504 27.20 2.66 1.19
CA ARG A 504 28.49 1.95 1.18
C ARG A 504 28.38 0.46 0.85
N SER A 505 27.18 -0.07 0.62
CA SER A 505 27.00 -1.51 0.36
C SER A 505 26.84 -1.78 -1.13
N SER A 506 27.58 -2.76 -1.64
CA SER A 506 27.58 -3.11 -3.08
C SER A 506 26.34 -3.88 -3.52
N SER A 507 25.59 -4.47 -2.58
CA SER A 507 24.36 -5.22 -2.84
C SER A 507 23.41 -5.18 -1.65
N LEU A 508 22.12 -5.48 -1.91
CA LEU A 508 21.10 -5.60 -0.87
C LEU A 508 21.43 -6.72 0.13
N ALA A 509 22.00 -7.84 -0.34
CA ALA A 509 22.42 -8.95 0.51
C ALA A 509 23.53 -8.52 1.49
N GLN A 510 24.53 -7.78 1.00
CA GLN A 510 25.61 -7.26 1.85
C GLN A 510 25.09 -6.27 2.89
N TYR A 511 24.15 -5.40 2.50
CA TYR A 511 23.49 -4.47 3.43
C TYR A 511 22.72 -5.23 4.51
N ALA A 512 21.87 -6.19 4.12
CA ALA A 512 21.07 -7.00 5.04
C ALA A 512 21.95 -7.80 6.01
N GLU A 513 23.04 -8.40 5.51
CA GLU A 513 24.00 -9.12 6.35
C GLU A 513 24.63 -8.21 7.42
N LYS A 514 25.09 -7.01 7.04
CA LYS A 514 25.68 -6.03 7.97
C LYS A 514 24.70 -5.65 9.09
N ARG A 515 23.41 -5.46 8.74
CA ARG A 515 22.36 -5.10 9.71
C ARG A 515 22.00 -6.28 10.60
N PHE A 516 21.83 -7.47 10.02
CA PHE A 516 21.52 -8.70 10.75
C PHE A 516 22.60 -9.02 11.79
N ARG A 517 23.87 -9.06 11.38
CA ARG A 517 25.00 -9.34 12.28
C ARG A 517 25.17 -8.29 13.39
N ARG A 518 24.73 -7.05 13.16
CA ARG A 518 24.81 -5.98 14.16
C ARG A 518 23.77 -6.15 15.27
N LEU A 519 22.59 -6.68 14.94
CA LEU A 519 21.40 -6.67 15.81
C LEU A 519 21.03 -8.07 16.34
N TYR A 520 20.84 -9.03 15.44
CA TYR A 520 20.12 -10.27 15.72
C TYR A 520 20.84 -11.22 16.70
N PRO A 521 22.16 -11.45 16.63
CA PRO A 521 22.82 -12.43 17.50
C PRO A 521 22.64 -12.15 19.00
N ALA A 522 22.88 -10.91 19.44
CA ALA A 522 22.71 -10.53 20.84
C ALA A 522 21.23 -10.46 21.24
N TYR A 523 20.33 -10.05 20.35
CA TYR A 523 18.88 -10.08 20.58
C TYR A 523 18.38 -11.51 20.86
N ALA A 524 18.69 -12.44 19.96
CA ALA A 524 18.31 -13.84 20.08
C ALA A 524 18.91 -14.47 21.34
N PHE A 525 20.17 -14.16 21.65
CA PHE A 525 20.81 -14.63 22.87
C PHE A 525 20.05 -14.20 24.13
N VAL A 526 19.67 -12.92 24.25
CA VAL A 526 18.90 -12.43 25.42
C VAL A 526 17.55 -13.15 25.54
N ILE A 527 16.81 -13.33 24.44
CA ILE A 527 15.53 -14.05 24.46
C ILE A 527 15.71 -15.49 24.94
N LEU A 528 16.71 -16.19 24.39
CA LEU A 528 16.99 -17.58 24.73
C LEU A 528 17.46 -17.72 26.19
N VAL A 529 18.25 -16.78 26.69
CA VAL A 529 18.65 -16.75 28.10
C VAL A 529 17.45 -16.52 29.01
N CYS A 530 16.53 -15.61 28.66
CA CYS A 530 15.29 -15.41 29.43
C CYS A 530 14.42 -16.68 29.45
N ALA A 531 14.25 -17.34 28.29
CA ALA A 531 13.49 -18.59 28.19
C ALA A 531 14.15 -19.72 29.00
N ALA A 532 15.47 -19.86 28.93
CA ALA A 532 16.22 -20.84 29.71
C ALA A 532 16.14 -20.54 31.22
N ALA A 533 16.29 -19.28 31.62
CA ALA A 533 16.15 -18.85 33.01
C ALA A 533 14.74 -19.14 33.55
N ALA A 534 13.69 -18.97 32.74
CA ALA A 534 12.33 -19.33 33.11
C ALA A 534 12.18 -20.83 33.39
N LEU A 535 12.73 -21.69 32.53
CA LEU A 535 12.70 -23.14 32.72
C LEU A 535 13.47 -23.59 33.97
N ILE A 536 14.50 -22.84 34.38
CA ILE A 536 15.26 -23.11 35.61
C ILE A 536 14.49 -22.62 36.84
N ALA A 537 13.95 -21.41 36.81
CA ALA A 537 13.43 -20.71 37.98
C ALA A 537 11.92 -20.93 38.25
N SER A 538 11.11 -21.21 37.23
CA SER A 538 9.64 -21.28 37.34
C SER A 538 9.14 -22.73 37.17
N PRO A 539 8.42 -23.30 38.17
CA PRO A 539 7.67 -24.55 37.98
C PRO A 539 6.63 -24.44 36.85
N ALA A 540 5.89 -23.33 36.77
CA ALA A 540 4.87 -23.13 35.74
C ALA A 540 5.46 -23.12 34.32
N ALA A 541 6.68 -22.62 34.13
CA ALA A 541 7.36 -22.70 32.84
C ALA A 541 7.74 -24.13 32.44
N ARG A 542 8.00 -25.01 33.42
CA ARG A 542 8.28 -26.44 33.17
C ARG A 542 7.02 -27.23 32.87
N GLU A 543 5.88 -26.82 33.43
CA GLU A 543 4.57 -27.41 33.17
C GLU A 543 3.98 -26.93 31.82
N ASP A 544 4.18 -25.66 31.46
CA ASP A 544 3.71 -25.06 30.20
C ASP A 544 4.86 -24.79 29.21
N LEU A 545 5.42 -25.86 28.66
CA LEU A 545 6.45 -25.79 27.62
C LEU A 545 5.95 -25.11 26.33
N LEU A 546 4.65 -25.20 26.04
CA LEU A 546 4.04 -24.57 24.87
C LEU A 546 4.02 -23.04 25.01
N GLY A 547 3.70 -22.52 26.19
CA GLY A 547 3.80 -21.10 26.52
C GLY A 547 5.22 -20.57 26.36
N VAL A 548 6.22 -21.31 26.85
CA VAL A 548 7.65 -20.96 26.64
C VAL A 548 8.03 -20.97 25.16
N ALA A 549 7.54 -21.95 24.40
CA ALA A 549 7.78 -22.03 22.96
C ALA A 549 7.10 -20.88 22.20
N ARG A 550 5.87 -20.49 22.57
CA ARG A 550 5.15 -19.33 22.01
C ARG A 550 5.92 -18.05 22.28
N TYR A 551 6.35 -17.81 23.53
CA TYR A 551 7.16 -16.65 23.88
C TYR A 551 8.42 -16.60 23.02
N THR A 552 9.16 -17.71 22.97
CA THR A 552 10.42 -17.79 22.23
C THR A 552 10.20 -17.55 20.74
N GLY A 553 9.23 -18.21 20.12
CA GLY A 553 8.93 -18.10 18.69
C GLY A 553 8.53 -16.68 18.28
N TRP A 554 7.57 -16.07 18.98
CA TRP A 554 7.11 -14.71 18.67
C TRP A 554 8.19 -13.66 18.91
N ASN A 555 8.94 -13.77 20.00
CA ASN A 555 10.01 -12.81 20.30
C ASN A 555 11.18 -12.93 19.31
N LEU A 556 11.57 -14.14 18.87
CA LEU A 556 12.65 -14.31 17.89
C LEU A 556 12.33 -13.67 16.52
N ILE A 557 11.07 -13.44 16.20
CA ILE A 557 10.64 -12.73 14.99
C ILE A 557 10.22 -11.27 15.24
N PHE A 558 10.63 -10.69 16.38
CA PHE A 558 10.32 -9.30 16.78
C PHE A 558 8.82 -9.01 17.00
N ALA A 559 8.01 -10.05 17.23
CA ALA A 559 6.57 -9.95 17.51
C ALA A 559 6.27 -10.13 19.01
N ASN A 560 7.08 -9.51 19.86
CA ASN A 560 7.00 -9.60 21.32
C ASN A 560 5.60 -9.32 21.91
N PHE A 561 4.82 -8.42 21.31
CA PHE A 561 3.47 -8.07 21.74
C PHE A 561 2.46 -9.23 21.63
N MET A 562 2.77 -10.26 20.83
CA MET A 562 1.92 -11.46 20.73
C MET A 562 2.06 -12.36 21.98
N GLU A 563 3.25 -12.37 22.59
CA GLU A 563 3.54 -13.17 23.78
C GLU A 563 4.68 -12.50 24.58
N PRO A 564 4.39 -11.47 25.39
CA PRO A 564 5.41 -10.70 26.10
C PRO A 564 5.87 -11.35 27.41
N ASN A 565 5.16 -12.37 27.87
CA ASN A 565 5.31 -12.98 29.20
C ASN A 565 5.82 -14.43 29.10
N LEU A 566 6.52 -14.88 30.14
CA LEU A 566 6.90 -16.28 30.33
C LEU A 566 6.06 -16.90 31.47
N PRO A 567 5.61 -18.17 31.36
CA PRO A 567 4.72 -18.77 32.36
C PRO A 567 5.31 -18.75 33.77
N GLY A 568 4.60 -18.10 34.71
CA GLY A 568 4.98 -17.97 36.12
C GLY A 568 6.22 -17.10 36.40
N VAL A 569 6.77 -16.41 35.39
CA VAL A 569 7.90 -15.49 35.57
C VAL A 569 7.37 -14.07 35.71
N PHE A 570 7.82 -13.35 36.74
CA PHE A 570 7.42 -11.96 37.03
C PHE A 570 5.92 -11.72 37.20
N ALA A 571 5.11 -12.76 37.39
CA ALA A 571 3.65 -12.64 37.53
C ALA A 571 3.20 -11.75 38.72
N ASN A 572 4.08 -11.58 39.72
CA ASN A 572 3.83 -10.74 40.90
C ASN A 572 4.52 -9.37 40.84
N ASN A 573 5.25 -9.06 39.76
CA ASN A 573 5.88 -7.76 39.59
C ASN A 573 4.84 -6.72 39.14
N PRO A 574 5.08 -5.40 39.34
CA PRO A 574 4.14 -4.36 38.90
C PRO A 574 3.87 -4.37 37.39
N MET A 575 4.90 -4.71 36.61
CA MET A 575 4.79 -5.00 35.17
C MET A 575 5.18 -6.47 34.97
N THR A 576 4.49 -7.18 34.10
CA THR A 576 4.69 -8.64 33.92
C THR A 576 5.57 -8.97 32.72
N GLU A 577 5.73 -8.03 31.78
CA GLU A 577 6.50 -8.26 30.57
C GLU A 577 7.97 -8.51 30.89
N VAL A 578 8.54 -9.58 30.32
CA VAL A 578 9.94 -9.93 30.54
C VAL A 578 10.86 -8.83 30.01
N ASN A 579 10.51 -8.25 28.85
CA ASN A 579 11.28 -7.17 28.24
C ASN A 579 10.38 -6.25 27.40
N GLY A 580 9.64 -5.37 28.08
CA GLY A 580 8.78 -4.37 27.42
C GLY A 580 9.55 -3.43 26.49
N ALA A 581 10.85 -3.19 26.72
CA ALA A 581 11.66 -2.25 25.93
C ALA A 581 11.90 -2.69 24.47
N LEU A 582 11.67 -3.96 24.12
CA LEU A 582 12.00 -4.51 22.80
C LEU A 582 11.11 -3.99 21.66
N TRP A 583 10.01 -3.29 21.95
CA TRP A 583 9.09 -2.78 20.91
C TRP A 583 9.79 -1.84 19.91
N THR A 584 10.82 -1.10 20.34
CA THR A 584 11.58 -0.18 19.48
C THR A 584 12.47 -0.93 18.46
N LEU A 585 12.97 -2.12 18.81
CA LEU A 585 13.82 -2.91 17.91
C LEU A 585 13.05 -3.44 16.71
N LYS A 586 11.76 -3.76 16.89
CA LYS A 586 10.87 -4.07 15.77
C LYS A 586 10.88 -2.93 14.75
N ILE A 587 10.73 -1.69 15.22
CA ILE A 587 10.73 -0.49 14.37
C ILE A 587 12.09 -0.30 13.69
N GLU A 588 13.19 -0.50 14.41
CA GLU A 588 14.55 -0.44 13.84
C GLU A 588 14.74 -1.46 12.70
N VAL A 589 14.29 -2.71 12.88
CA VAL A 589 14.29 -3.73 11.82
C VAL A 589 13.41 -3.30 10.65
N MET A 590 12.23 -2.74 10.92
CA MET A 590 11.38 -2.22 9.85
C MET A 590 12.06 -1.08 9.08
N PHE A 591 12.82 -0.18 9.72
CA PHE A 591 13.62 0.81 9.00
C PHE A 591 14.65 0.17 8.08
N TYR A 592 15.29 -0.92 8.53
CA TYR A 592 16.25 -1.64 7.67
C TYR A 592 15.58 -2.19 6.40
N LEU A 593 14.34 -2.69 6.52
CA LEU A 593 13.56 -3.28 5.43
C LEU A 593 12.93 -2.20 4.53
N VAL A 594 12.44 -1.12 5.12
CA VAL A 594 11.76 -0.03 4.41
C VAL A 594 12.75 0.83 3.65
N LEU A 595 13.97 1.04 4.14
CA LEU A 595 14.92 1.96 3.50
C LEU A 595 15.18 1.64 2.01
N PRO A 596 15.50 0.40 1.59
CA PRO A 596 15.69 0.09 0.17
C PRO A 596 14.44 0.40 -0.68
N LEU A 597 13.26 0.08 -0.17
CA LEU A 597 11.98 0.37 -0.82
C LEU A 597 11.74 1.88 -0.90
N LEU A 598 11.99 2.61 0.18
CA LEU A 598 11.88 4.06 0.28
C LEU A 598 12.77 4.73 -0.75
N LEU A 599 14.06 4.37 -0.80
CA LEU A 599 14.99 4.96 -1.77
C LEU A 599 14.60 4.61 -3.21
N TRP A 600 14.09 3.40 -3.45
CA TRP A 600 13.54 3.04 -4.73
C TRP A 600 12.35 3.93 -5.10
N LEU A 601 11.40 4.16 -4.19
CA LEU A 601 10.24 5.04 -4.38
C LEU A 601 10.67 6.50 -4.62
N LEU A 602 11.58 7.04 -3.80
CA LEU A 602 12.09 8.40 -3.94
C LEU A 602 12.81 8.60 -5.29
N ARG A 603 13.54 7.58 -5.78
CA ARG A 603 14.13 7.60 -7.12
C ARG A 603 13.08 7.65 -8.24
N LEU A 604 11.85 7.18 -8.01
CA LEU A 604 10.76 7.35 -8.98
C LEU A 604 10.32 8.81 -9.12
N CYS A 605 10.49 9.61 -8.05
CA CYS A 605 10.21 11.04 -8.04
C CYS A 605 11.29 11.86 -8.78
N GLY A 606 12.47 11.28 -9.06
CA GLY A 606 13.57 11.96 -9.75
C GLY A 606 14.03 13.20 -8.98
N ARG A 607 14.03 14.37 -9.63
CA ARG A 607 14.41 15.66 -9.00
C ARG A 607 13.45 16.15 -7.90
N TYR A 608 12.33 15.47 -7.71
CA TYR A 608 11.27 15.82 -6.75
C TYR A 608 11.24 14.85 -5.57
N ASP A 609 12.32 14.11 -5.34
CA ASP A 609 12.51 13.25 -4.16
C ASP A 609 12.28 14.00 -2.83
N TRP A 610 12.68 15.27 -2.73
CA TRP A 610 12.41 16.11 -1.56
C TRP A 610 10.91 16.29 -1.27
N ILE A 611 10.05 16.30 -2.30
CA ILE A 611 8.58 16.34 -2.12
C ILE A 611 8.11 15.01 -1.53
N GLY A 612 8.66 13.90 -2.00
CA GLY A 612 8.39 12.58 -1.43
C GLY A 612 8.78 12.51 0.05
N CYS A 613 9.96 13.01 0.41
CA CYS A 613 10.38 13.13 1.81
C CYS A 613 9.43 14.03 2.61
N LEU A 614 9.05 15.20 2.09
CA LEU A 614 8.11 16.10 2.77
C LEU A 614 6.75 15.43 3.02
N LEU A 615 6.19 14.75 2.01
CA LEU A 615 4.92 14.05 2.15
C LEU A 615 4.99 12.91 3.18
N LEU A 616 6.10 12.17 3.22
CA LEU A 616 6.32 11.11 4.21
C LEU A 616 6.49 11.67 5.62
N TYR A 617 7.21 12.78 5.76
CA TYR A 617 7.35 13.49 7.02
C TYR A 617 5.98 13.93 7.55
N VAL A 618 5.22 14.67 6.73
CA VAL A 618 3.89 15.16 7.10
C VAL A 618 2.94 13.99 7.40
N GLY A 619 2.96 12.94 6.58
CA GLY A 619 2.14 11.74 6.81
C GLY A 619 2.47 11.04 8.13
N ALA A 620 3.75 10.96 8.50
CA ALA A 620 4.20 10.39 9.78
C ALA A 620 3.74 11.22 10.98
N GLU A 621 3.85 12.55 10.88
CA GLU A 621 3.42 13.47 11.93
C GLU A 621 1.89 13.47 12.11
N VAL A 622 1.13 13.48 10.99
CA VAL A 622 -0.33 13.38 11.02
C VAL A 622 -0.78 12.05 11.62
N TRP A 623 -0.13 10.94 11.27
CA TRP A 623 -0.39 9.63 11.88
C TRP A 623 -0.20 9.68 13.39
N ARG A 624 0.97 10.14 13.85
CA ARG A 624 1.28 10.18 15.29
C ARG A 624 0.30 11.09 16.04
N ALA A 625 0.04 12.29 15.52
CA ALA A 625 -0.88 13.25 16.13
C ALA A 625 -2.32 12.71 16.22
N TRP A 626 -2.81 12.07 15.15
CA TRP A 626 -4.16 11.49 15.11
C TRP A 626 -4.33 10.37 16.15
N PHE A 627 -3.42 9.40 16.16
CA PHE A 627 -3.54 8.26 17.08
C PHE A 627 -3.32 8.65 18.55
N ASN A 628 -2.45 9.63 18.82
CA ASN A 628 -2.33 10.21 20.15
C ASN A 628 -3.62 10.91 20.58
N HIS A 629 -4.28 11.64 19.68
CA HIS A 629 -5.51 12.36 19.98
C HIS A 629 -6.67 11.42 20.38
N ILE A 630 -6.76 10.25 19.76
CA ILE A 630 -7.78 9.24 20.09
C ILE A 630 -7.35 8.26 21.20
N GLY A 631 -6.24 8.52 21.90
CA GLY A 631 -5.76 7.69 23.01
C GLY A 631 -5.09 6.36 22.62
N GLN A 632 -4.79 6.16 21.34
CA GLN A 632 -4.21 4.93 20.78
C GLN A 632 -2.68 5.03 20.68
N PHE A 633 -2.01 5.24 21.81
CA PHE A 633 -0.58 5.55 21.88
C PHE A 633 0.33 4.45 21.29
N GLU A 634 -0.05 3.17 21.45
CA GLU A 634 0.74 2.05 20.91
C GLU A 634 0.78 2.05 19.39
N ILE A 635 -0.34 2.41 18.73
CA ILE A 635 -0.43 2.54 17.27
C ILE A 635 0.27 3.81 16.79
N ALA A 636 0.14 4.92 17.53
CA ALA A 636 0.85 6.17 17.25
C ALA A 636 2.38 5.98 17.19
N ARG A 637 2.89 5.06 18.03
CA ARG A 637 4.32 4.70 18.10
C ARG A 637 4.78 3.74 17.00
N GLN A 638 3.89 3.04 16.29
CA GLN A 638 4.28 2.16 15.18
C GLN A 638 4.60 2.95 13.91
N LEU A 639 5.20 2.31 12.91
CA LEU A 639 5.33 2.94 11.58
C LEU A 639 3.94 3.22 10.97
N PRO A 640 3.75 4.39 10.35
CA PRO A 640 4.75 5.41 10.02
C PRO A 640 5.05 6.47 11.11
N GLY A 641 4.46 6.42 12.31
CA GLY A 641 4.55 7.48 13.33
C GLY A 641 5.96 7.86 13.80
N GLN A 642 6.96 6.97 13.66
CA GLN A 642 8.37 7.23 13.96
C GLN A 642 9.22 7.59 12.73
N MET A 643 8.61 7.61 11.54
CA MET A 643 9.32 7.74 10.27
C MET A 643 9.95 9.13 10.09
N SER A 644 9.37 10.18 10.67
CA SER A 644 9.91 11.55 10.58
C SER A 644 11.30 11.67 11.21
N PHE A 645 11.55 11.02 12.35
CA PHE A 645 12.85 10.98 13.01
C PHE A 645 13.91 10.28 12.15
N PHE A 646 13.59 9.09 11.64
CA PHE A 646 14.47 8.34 10.75
C PHE A 646 14.74 9.11 9.45
N LEU A 647 13.70 9.68 8.84
CA LEU A 647 13.81 10.45 7.60
C LEU A 647 14.68 11.69 7.79
N THR A 648 14.55 12.39 8.91
CA THR A 648 15.40 13.55 9.23
C THR A 648 16.87 13.16 9.28
N GLY A 649 17.22 12.07 9.99
CA GLY A 649 18.59 11.57 10.03
C GLY A 649 19.14 11.20 8.65
N MET A 650 18.31 10.54 7.82
CA MET A 650 18.63 10.19 6.45
C MET A 650 18.91 11.44 5.59
N MET A 651 18.04 12.45 5.67
CA MET A 651 18.18 13.70 4.92
C MET A 651 19.42 14.50 5.34
N LEU A 652 19.73 14.54 6.64
CA LEU A 652 20.92 15.21 7.16
C LEU A 652 22.21 14.53 6.71
N GLN A 653 22.22 13.19 6.64
CA GLN A 653 23.33 12.47 6.04
C GLN A 653 23.46 12.87 4.57
N ALA A 654 22.36 12.81 3.81
CA ALA A 654 22.37 13.03 2.36
C ALA A 654 22.79 14.45 2.01
N ALA A 655 22.42 15.42 2.85
CA ALA A 655 22.82 16.82 2.73
C ALA A 655 24.32 17.04 3.03
N ASN A 656 24.96 16.11 3.76
CA ASN A 656 26.39 16.10 4.09
C ASN A 656 26.89 17.48 4.58
N LEU A 657 26.16 18.08 5.52
CA LEU A 657 26.42 19.42 6.03
C LEU A 657 27.79 19.49 6.73
N SER A 658 28.49 20.61 6.55
CA SER A 658 29.78 20.87 7.20
C SER A 658 29.99 22.36 7.47
N GLY A 659 30.96 22.67 8.34
CA GLY A 659 31.35 24.05 8.68
C GLY A 659 30.19 24.90 9.21
N ALA A 660 30.07 26.13 8.72
CA ALA A 660 29.04 27.08 9.17
C ALA A 660 27.61 26.55 8.98
N ARG A 661 27.33 25.80 7.90
CA ARG A 661 25.99 25.24 7.66
C ARG A 661 25.60 24.22 8.72
N LEU A 662 26.55 23.40 9.17
CA LEU A 662 26.33 22.43 10.25
C LEU A 662 26.09 23.15 11.59
N ASN A 663 26.82 24.23 11.87
CA ASN A 663 26.63 25.02 13.09
C ASN A 663 25.27 25.75 13.11
N ILE A 664 24.85 26.33 11.98
CA ILE A 664 23.53 26.94 11.84
C ILE A 664 22.44 25.90 12.02
N ALA A 665 22.58 24.72 11.42
CA ALA A 665 21.64 23.62 11.60
C ALA A 665 21.57 23.17 13.07
N GLY A 666 22.71 23.06 13.77
CA GLY A 666 22.76 22.74 15.19
C GLY A 666 22.06 23.78 16.06
N ALA A 667 22.31 25.08 15.82
CA ALA A 667 21.66 26.18 16.54
C ALA A 667 20.15 26.23 16.29
N ALA A 668 19.72 26.12 15.03
CA ALA A 668 18.30 26.00 14.68
C ALA A 668 17.68 24.75 15.32
N GLY A 669 18.43 23.64 15.33
CA GLY A 669 18.05 22.39 15.98
C GLY A 669 17.76 22.56 17.47
N ALA A 670 18.65 23.28 18.18
CA ALA A 670 18.50 23.60 19.60
C ALA A 670 17.25 24.44 19.88
N VAL A 671 16.95 25.43 19.04
CA VAL A 671 15.73 26.25 19.15
C VAL A 671 14.48 25.40 18.91
N LEU A 672 14.47 24.59 17.85
CA LEU A 672 13.31 23.75 17.50
C LEU A 672 13.03 22.68 18.55
N ILE A 673 14.06 22.01 19.07
CA ILE A 673 13.86 21.02 20.13
C ILE A 673 13.35 21.70 21.42
N ALA A 674 13.95 22.82 21.83
CA ALA A 674 13.49 23.56 23.01
C ALA A 674 12.03 24.00 22.85
N GLY A 675 11.67 24.56 21.69
CA GLY A 675 10.28 24.91 21.38
C GLY A 675 9.34 23.71 21.46
N SER A 676 9.75 22.54 20.94
CA SER A 676 8.94 21.31 20.97
C SER A 676 8.79 20.66 22.35
N LEU A 677 9.64 21.02 23.31
CA LEU A 677 9.55 20.57 24.71
C LEU A 677 8.67 21.49 25.55
N VAL A 678 8.62 22.78 25.20
CA VAL A 678 7.80 23.79 25.90
C VAL A 678 6.38 23.86 25.36
N TRP A 679 6.20 23.73 24.04
CA TRP A 679 4.90 23.87 23.37
C TRP A 679 4.51 22.58 22.63
N PRO A 680 3.54 21.81 23.13
CA PRO A 680 3.08 20.59 22.49
C PRO A 680 2.59 20.78 21.04
N GLN A 681 2.09 21.97 20.69
CA GLN A 681 1.58 22.28 19.34
C GLN A 681 2.67 22.25 18.27
N VAL A 682 3.94 22.41 18.65
CA VAL A 682 5.09 22.37 17.72
C VAL A 682 5.90 21.08 17.87
N GLU A 683 5.31 20.02 18.45
CA GLU A 683 5.94 18.69 18.53
C GLU A 683 6.36 18.17 17.15
N PHE A 684 5.61 18.53 16.09
CA PHE A 684 5.96 18.16 14.71
C PHE A 684 7.33 18.67 14.26
N ALA A 685 7.91 19.68 14.92
CA ALA A 685 9.26 20.17 14.63
C ALA A 685 10.36 19.41 15.39
N ARG A 686 10.00 18.55 16.35
CA ARG A 686 10.94 17.82 17.21
C ARG A 686 11.89 16.94 16.43
N ALA A 687 11.39 16.24 15.41
CA ALA A 687 12.23 15.37 14.58
C ALA A 687 13.36 16.17 13.89
N ILE A 688 13.02 17.31 13.27
CA ILE A 688 14.00 18.22 12.66
C ILE A 688 14.96 18.79 13.72
N GLY A 689 14.41 19.26 14.85
CA GLY A 689 15.18 19.87 15.93
C GLY A 689 16.21 18.93 16.54
N LEU A 690 15.73 17.78 17.04
CA LEU A 690 16.54 16.71 17.61
C LEU A 690 17.52 16.16 16.57
N GLY A 691 17.08 16.03 15.32
CA GLY A 691 17.90 15.59 14.20
C GLY A 691 19.14 16.45 13.98
N ALA A 692 18.90 17.74 13.74
CA ALA A 692 19.95 18.70 13.45
C ALA A 692 20.91 18.87 14.63
N LEU A 693 20.38 18.93 15.86
CA LEU A 693 21.19 19.01 17.08
C LEU A 693 22.05 17.76 17.29
N SER A 694 21.47 16.56 17.11
CA SER A 694 22.20 15.29 17.29
C SER A 694 23.32 15.13 16.27
N VAL A 695 23.07 15.46 15.00
CA VAL A 695 24.10 15.38 13.94
C VAL A 695 25.19 16.42 14.17
N TRP A 696 24.83 17.65 14.57
CA TRP A 696 25.79 18.68 14.95
C TRP A 696 26.67 18.23 16.12
N PHE A 697 26.10 17.66 17.18
CA PHE A 697 26.88 17.11 18.30
C PHE A 697 27.79 15.95 17.85
N ALA A 698 27.26 15.06 17.02
CA ALA A 698 27.97 13.87 16.56
C ALA A 698 29.19 14.19 15.68
N THR A 699 29.09 15.23 14.84
CA THR A 699 30.05 15.48 13.75
C THR A 699 30.71 16.85 13.76
N GLY A 700 30.11 17.83 14.45
CA GLY A 700 30.59 19.22 14.52
C GLY A 700 31.39 19.55 15.79
N ILE A 701 31.23 18.76 16.87
CA ILE A 701 32.00 18.94 18.11
C ILE A 701 33.27 18.07 18.08
N VAL A 702 34.34 18.57 18.68
CA VAL A 702 35.59 17.81 18.90
C VAL A 702 35.26 16.48 19.60
N ARG A 703 35.90 15.38 19.17
CA ARG A 703 35.65 14.06 19.74
C ARG A 703 35.94 14.06 21.24
N LEU A 704 34.93 13.70 22.02
CA LEU A 704 35.05 13.51 23.46
C LEU A 704 35.62 12.10 23.76
N PRO A 705 36.15 11.86 24.97
CA PRO A 705 36.60 10.54 25.38
C PRO A 705 35.49 9.50 25.16
N ASP A 706 35.77 8.55 24.27
CA ASP A 706 34.76 7.62 23.81
C ASP A 706 34.56 6.52 24.86
N ALA A 707 33.39 6.49 25.50
CA ALA A 707 32.99 5.37 26.34
C ALA A 707 33.03 4.04 25.57
N ALA A 708 32.97 4.09 24.23
CA ALA A 708 33.17 2.92 23.38
C ALA A 708 34.59 2.34 23.40
N ARG A 709 35.57 2.94 24.10
CA ARG A 709 36.88 2.29 24.33
C ARG A 709 36.76 0.90 24.97
N PHE A 710 35.65 0.63 25.67
CA PHE A 710 35.31 -0.66 26.26
C PHE A 710 34.36 -1.51 25.38
N GLY A 711 33.91 -0.99 24.24
CA GLY A 711 32.94 -1.64 23.33
C GLY A 711 31.71 -0.77 23.01
N ASP A 712 30.94 -1.12 21.97
CA ASP A 712 29.65 -0.44 21.71
C ASP A 712 28.56 -0.96 22.65
N LEU A 713 28.61 -0.47 23.90
CA LEU A 713 27.74 -0.90 25.00
C LEU A 713 26.28 -0.44 24.85
N SER A 714 26.02 0.52 23.97
CA SER A 714 24.71 1.17 23.84
C SER A 714 23.59 0.17 23.51
N TYR A 715 23.89 -0.82 22.67
CA TYR A 715 22.93 -1.85 22.30
C TYR A 715 22.78 -2.91 23.39
N GLY A 716 23.89 -3.42 23.92
CA GLY A 716 23.89 -4.43 24.98
C GLY A 716 23.10 -3.98 26.21
N ILE A 717 23.37 -2.77 26.74
CA ILE A 717 22.63 -2.24 27.89
C ILE A 717 21.14 -2.09 27.59
N TYR A 718 20.81 -1.64 26.37
CA TYR A 718 19.42 -1.42 25.97
C TYR A 718 18.61 -2.72 25.94
N ILE A 719 19.20 -3.86 25.59
CA ILE A 719 18.42 -5.11 25.51
C ILE A 719 18.39 -5.89 26.83
N VAL A 720 19.35 -5.71 27.74
CA VAL A 720 19.41 -6.46 29.00
C VAL A 720 18.74 -5.78 30.19
N HIS A 721 18.60 -4.44 30.16
CA HIS A 721 18.21 -3.71 31.37
C HIS A 721 16.83 -4.12 31.92
N ALA A 722 15.81 -4.28 31.08
CA ALA A 722 14.46 -4.57 31.55
C ALA A 722 14.35 -5.95 32.25
N PRO A 723 14.84 -7.07 31.66
CA PRO A 723 14.89 -8.36 32.36
C PRO A 723 15.69 -8.31 33.68
N ILE A 724 16.78 -7.55 33.71
CA ILE A 724 17.60 -7.38 34.92
C ILE A 724 16.83 -6.61 36.00
N ILE A 725 16.17 -5.50 35.64
CA ILE A 725 15.32 -4.74 36.56
C ILE A 725 14.20 -5.62 37.11
N GLN A 726 13.50 -6.37 36.25
CA GLN A 726 12.46 -7.32 36.65
C GLN A 726 12.97 -8.39 37.61
N THR A 727 14.18 -8.90 37.37
CA THR A 727 14.84 -9.85 38.27
C THR A 727 15.18 -9.21 39.62
N CYS A 728 15.69 -7.97 39.64
CA CYS A 728 15.95 -7.23 40.88
C CYS A 728 14.67 -6.98 41.70
N ILE A 729 13.53 -6.74 41.04
CA ILE A 729 12.23 -6.63 41.69
C ILE A 729 11.82 -7.97 42.30
N ALA A 730 11.91 -9.06 41.52
CA ALA A 730 11.55 -10.41 41.97
C ALA A 730 12.41 -10.89 43.16
N LEU A 731 13.67 -10.44 43.24
CA LEU A 731 14.58 -10.69 44.36
C LEU A 731 14.34 -9.77 45.58
N GLY A 732 13.36 -8.87 45.51
CA GLY A 732 13.01 -7.96 46.61
C GLY A 732 13.97 -6.79 46.82
N LEU A 733 14.90 -6.52 45.88
CA LEU A 733 15.93 -5.49 46.05
C LEU A 733 15.33 -4.08 46.09
N PHE A 734 14.34 -3.80 45.24
CA PHE A 734 13.61 -2.51 45.24
C PHE A 734 12.70 -2.35 46.47
N ALA A 735 12.16 -3.44 47.00
CA ALA A 735 11.37 -3.43 48.23
C ALA A 735 12.25 -3.16 49.47
N ALA A 736 13.48 -3.68 49.48
CA ALA A 736 14.45 -3.42 50.54
C ALA A 736 15.01 -1.98 50.50
N SER A 737 15.35 -1.48 49.31
CA SER A 737 15.72 -0.07 49.10
C SER A 737 15.72 0.26 47.61
N ALA A 738 14.94 1.27 47.21
CA ALA A 738 14.87 1.71 45.81
C ALA A 738 16.26 2.03 45.23
N TRP A 739 17.11 2.74 45.98
CA TRP A 739 18.46 3.09 45.54
C TRP A 739 19.39 1.89 45.43
N MET A 740 19.21 0.87 46.28
CA MET A 740 19.94 -0.39 46.16
C MET A 740 19.52 -1.14 44.89
N GLY A 741 18.22 -1.25 44.64
CA GLY A 741 17.68 -1.82 43.40
C GLY A 741 18.23 -1.10 42.16
N VAL A 742 18.24 0.24 42.17
CA VAL A 742 18.81 1.06 41.10
C VAL A 742 20.29 0.77 40.88
N GLY A 743 21.11 0.82 41.94
CA GLY A 743 22.55 0.63 41.85
C GLY A 743 22.92 -0.76 41.31
N ILE A 744 22.27 -1.80 41.84
CA ILE A 744 22.52 -3.18 41.42
C ILE A 744 22.03 -3.43 39.99
N ALA A 745 20.82 -2.98 39.65
CA ALA A 745 20.27 -3.17 38.30
C ALA A 745 21.11 -2.46 37.24
N LEU A 746 21.59 -1.24 37.51
CA LEU A 746 22.45 -0.50 36.58
C LEU A 746 23.82 -1.18 36.43
N ALA A 747 24.45 -1.58 37.54
CA ALA A 747 25.73 -2.28 37.51
C ALA A 747 25.64 -3.62 36.76
N ALA A 748 24.62 -4.43 37.05
CA ALA A 748 24.36 -5.69 36.36
C ALA A 748 24.08 -5.47 34.86
N SER A 749 23.35 -4.41 34.50
CA SER A 749 23.08 -4.07 33.09
C SER A 749 24.36 -3.67 32.34
N MET A 750 25.27 -2.92 33.00
CA MET A 750 26.59 -2.59 32.44
C MET A 750 27.45 -3.84 32.22
N LEU A 751 27.49 -4.75 33.21
CA LEU A 751 28.23 -6.01 33.09
C LEU A 751 27.64 -6.91 32.00
N GLY A 752 26.31 -7.00 31.92
CA GLY A 752 25.60 -7.72 30.85
C GLY A 752 25.92 -7.15 29.47
N ALA A 753 25.97 -5.82 29.33
CA ALA A 753 26.35 -5.16 28.09
C ALA A 753 27.79 -5.47 27.67
N LEU A 754 28.73 -5.47 28.62
CA LEU A 754 30.14 -5.84 28.38
C LEU A 754 30.27 -7.30 27.93
N PHE A 755 29.57 -8.21 28.63
CA PHE A 755 29.54 -9.63 28.29
C PHE A 755 28.99 -9.85 26.87
N LEU A 756 27.84 -9.26 26.56
CA LEU A 756 27.22 -9.36 25.24
C LEU A 756 28.14 -8.82 24.15
N TRP A 757 28.78 -7.67 24.38
CA TRP A 757 29.67 -7.08 23.42
C TRP A 757 30.85 -8.00 23.08
N HIS A 758 31.55 -8.50 24.09
CA HIS A 758 32.78 -9.26 23.88
C HIS A 758 32.55 -10.68 23.39
N LEU A 759 31.46 -11.34 23.82
CA LEU A 759 31.22 -12.75 23.52
C LEU A 759 30.25 -13.00 22.38
N ILE A 760 29.32 -12.08 22.11
CA ILE A 760 28.26 -12.30 21.12
C ILE A 760 28.36 -11.29 19.97
N GLU A 761 28.34 -9.99 20.27
CA GLU A 761 28.27 -8.95 19.23
C GLU A 761 29.58 -8.85 18.43
N LYS A 762 30.71 -8.58 19.09
CA LYS A 762 32.01 -8.40 18.43
C LYS A 762 32.41 -9.62 17.57
N PRO A 763 32.23 -10.87 18.03
CA PRO A 763 32.52 -12.05 17.20
C PRO A 763 31.57 -12.23 16.00
N ALA A 764 30.30 -11.85 16.12
CA ALA A 764 29.33 -12.01 15.04
C ALA A 764 29.49 -10.98 13.91
N LEU A 765 30.10 -9.82 14.22
CA LEU A 765 30.40 -8.76 13.26
C LEU A 765 31.45 -9.20 12.22
N ARG A 766 31.31 -8.67 11.00
CA ARG A 766 32.28 -8.88 9.93
C ARG A 766 33.66 -8.32 10.31
N GLN A 767 34.72 -8.92 9.75
CA GLN A 767 36.10 -8.48 9.99
C GLN A 767 36.36 -7.03 9.53
N ASP A 768 35.74 -6.62 8.43
CA ASP A 768 35.79 -5.27 7.85
C ASP A 768 34.87 -4.26 8.55
N SER A 769 34.19 -4.66 9.63
CA SER A 769 33.28 -3.79 10.36
C SER A 769 34.07 -2.67 11.06
N ALA A 770 33.64 -1.42 10.86
CA ALA A 770 34.19 -0.26 11.56
C ALA A 770 34.10 -0.37 13.09
N TYR A 771 33.14 -1.17 13.59
CA TYR A 771 32.99 -1.50 15.01
C TYR A 771 34.08 -2.46 15.52
N ARG A 772 34.76 -3.19 14.65
CA ARG A 772 35.83 -4.14 15.01
C ARG A 772 37.21 -3.52 14.81
N THR A 773 37.38 -2.77 13.72
CA THR A 773 38.67 -2.15 13.35
C THR A 773 39.05 -0.92 14.17
N ARG A 774 38.10 -0.29 14.88
CA ARG A 774 38.38 0.83 15.81
C ARG A 774 38.90 0.38 17.19
N HIS A 775 38.92 -0.92 17.46
CA HIS A 775 39.31 -1.52 18.75
C HIS A 775 40.39 -2.61 18.61
N ALA A 776 41.04 -2.66 17.45
CA ALA A 776 42.31 -3.34 17.24
C ALA A 776 43.37 -2.24 17.14
#